data_AF-A7I6Q1-F1
#
_entry.id   AF-A7I6Q1-F1
#
_cell.length_a   1.000
_cell.length_b   1.000
_cell.length_c   1.000
_cell.angle_alpha   90.00
_cell.angle_beta   90.00
_cell.angle_gamma   90.00
#
_symmetry.space_group_name_H-M   'P 1'
#
loop_
_entity.id
_entity.type
_entity.pdbx_description
1 polymer ?
#
loop_
_entity_poly.entity_id
_entity_poly.type
_entity_poly.pdbx_seq_one_letter_code
_entity_poly.pdbx_strand_id
1 'polypeptide(L)'
;MTTTGSIGSLIKKQAKPAVLIFLLLTLIVGLLYPLVVTGIAQLAFPVQANGDLLVHNGQVAGSSQIGQPFSSPQYFWGRLSATSPVPYNAGSSTGSNLGPNNPALVQQVQARIDALHAVDPSNTQEIPVDLVTASGSGLDPDISVAAAYYQVPRVARERNLTQAAVSSLVASQVEPRQFGIFGEPRVNVLSLNLALDDLSENKISVSETGSSLPLLNHPPDLVFGMLIADWIQVLLFIVIVALISIPLGAWMAKIFTGKPNFLSPLISWVETKVLTACGIAPGEEMDWKEFAVAVMVFTVPCIAAVFILQEIQQFLPLNPSGLGAVPWDLSLNTAVSFATNTNWQAYVPEVTLSYFTQMVGLVVQNFVSAAVGLAVLIALIYAFSRKSATTLGNFWVLLVRSVMILLPIAVIIALVLVSQGTPQTFGGPVTVPLLDKLNDTTGALVATQTIPLGPVASQVAIKMLGTNGGGYYNANSAHPLENPTPFSNFVEMFAMIIIPAALCITFGTMIGSRRKGVALILAMTLIFLPLLGLTIWSEQGGNPVLTPLGVDQAPSAFQSGGNMEGKEVRFGAVTSALFAVSTTSTSCGAVNSMHDSFMPVAGGVLLFDMHLGEVVFGGVGSGLYGMLIFVIIAMFIAGLMVGRTPELYGKKIEQHEMKIATIVILIPIIMILAFTSLAVLTPAGQAGVANPGPHGFSEILYAYTSASQNNGSAFAGLNANSLFYNLTTAIAMFIGRYAIIILTLALAGSLVTKKIVPPSEGTLRDHRPLFILWLVFVILIVGALSFLPALSLGPVAEYMGMVAGGLVHVI
;
A
#
# COMPACT_ATOMS: atom_id res chain seq x y z
N MET A 1 -14.05 34.07 22.13
CA MET A 1 -14.06 34.87 20.89
C MET A 1 -14.54 33.95 19.78
N THR A 2 -15.80 34.07 19.37
CA THR A 2 -16.28 33.48 18.11
C THR A 2 -15.76 34.36 16.98
N THR A 3 -15.08 33.81 15.98
CA THR A 3 -14.65 34.64 14.84
C THR A 3 -15.89 35.21 14.14
N THR A 4 -16.03 36.53 14.17
CA THR A 4 -17.13 37.28 13.53
C THR A 4 -16.77 37.73 12.10
N GLY A 5 -15.64 37.25 11.57
CA GLY A 5 -15.16 37.58 10.23
C GLY A 5 -15.93 36.84 9.14
N SER A 6 -16.13 37.50 8.00
CA SER A 6 -16.60 36.82 6.79
C SER A 6 -15.56 35.79 6.31
N ILE A 7 -15.99 34.77 5.56
CA ILE A 7 -15.07 33.75 4.98
C ILE A 7 -13.91 34.43 4.22
N GLY A 8 -14.18 35.49 3.46
CA GLY A 8 -13.15 36.23 2.74
C GLY A 8 -12.10 36.89 3.64
N SER A 9 -12.48 37.35 4.84
CA SER A 9 -11.52 37.88 5.82
C SER A 9 -10.63 36.78 6.42
N LEU A 10 -11.20 35.60 6.67
CA LEU A 10 -10.46 34.42 7.15
C LEU A 10 -9.45 33.94 6.09
N ILE A 11 -9.86 33.87 4.82
CA ILE A 11 -8.96 33.49 3.72
C ILE A 11 -7.75 34.44 3.67
N LYS A 12 -7.98 35.76 3.72
CA LYS A 12 -6.91 36.76 3.73
C LYS A 12 -5.97 36.59 4.92
N LYS A 13 -6.51 36.28 6.10
CA LYS A 13 -5.71 36.04 7.32
C LYS A 13 -4.82 34.81 7.18
N GLN A 14 -5.32 33.73 6.59
CA GLN A 14 -4.62 32.44 6.51
C GLN A 14 -3.70 32.30 5.29
N ALA A 15 -3.82 33.17 4.27
CA ALA A 15 -3.04 33.07 3.03
C ALA A 15 -1.52 33.19 3.23
N LYS A 16 -1.04 34.18 4.00
CA LYS A 16 0.40 34.36 4.25
C LYS A 16 1.00 33.17 5.01
N PRO A 17 0.41 32.72 6.14
CA PRO A 17 0.83 31.49 6.81
C PRO A 17 0.91 30.27 5.88
N ALA A 18 -0.11 30.07 5.04
CA ALA A 18 -0.19 28.95 4.11
C ALA A 18 1.01 28.90 3.16
N VAL A 19 1.29 30.01 2.48
CA VAL A 19 2.40 30.08 1.51
C VAL A 19 3.75 29.90 2.20
N LEU A 20 3.99 30.57 3.32
CA LEU A 20 5.29 30.50 4.02
C LEU A 20 5.56 29.10 4.58
N ILE A 21 4.55 28.48 5.21
CA ILE A 21 4.67 27.11 5.72
C ILE A 21 4.85 26.12 4.56
N PHE A 22 4.09 26.25 3.47
CA PHE A 22 4.24 25.39 2.31
C PHE A 22 5.66 25.43 1.73
N LEU A 23 6.21 26.63 1.49
CA LEU A 23 7.57 26.79 0.97
C LEU A 23 8.62 26.21 1.93
N LEU A 24 8.47 26.45 3.23
CA LEU A 24 9.38 25.92 4.23
C LEU A 24 9.32 24.39 4.29
N LEU A 25 8.12 23.81 4.32
CA LEU A 25 7.94 22.36 4.31
C LEU A 25 8.50 21.76 3.01
N THR A 26 8.29 22.40 1.86
CA THR A 26 8.88 21.99 0.58
C THR A 26 10.41 21.91 0.67
N LEU A 27 11.05 22.91 1.27
CA LEU A 27 12.50 22.89 1.50
C LEU A 27 12.94 21.77 2.45
N ILE A 28 12.20 21.54 3.54
CA ILE A 28 12.58 20.56 4.57
C ILE A 28 12.32 19.13 4.08
N VAL A 29 11.08 18.82 3.68
CA VAL A 29 10.69 17.45 3.36
C VAL A 29 10.86 17.09 1.88
N GLY A 30 10.88 18.09 0.99
CA GLY A 30 11.08 17.87 -0.46
C GLY A 30 12.53 18.05 -0.94
N LEU A 31 13.41 18.65 -0.14
CA LEU A 31 14.83 18.81 -0.51
C LEU A 31 15.75 18.26 0.57
N LEU A 32 15.70 18.83 1.78
CA LEU A 32 16.64 18.45 2.84
C LEU A 32 16.50 16.98 3.25
N TYR A 33 15.28 16.47 3.41
CA TYR A 33 15.03 15.07 3.78
C TYR A 33 15.61 14.07 2.77
N PRO A 34 15.27 14.11 1.46
CA PRO A 34 15.86 13.19 0.50
C PRO A 34 17.37 13.37 0.35
N LEU A 35 17.90 14.59 0.44
CA LEU A 35 19.34 14.85 0.41
C LEU A 35 20.07 14.22 1.60
N VAL A 36 19.54 14.35 2.81
CA VAL A 36 20.12 13.76 4.03
C VAL A 36 20.09 12.23 3.95
N VAL A 37 18.95 11.64 3.57
CA VAL A 37 18.83 10.19 3.41
C VAL A 37 19.82 9.71 2.33
N THR A 38 19.93 10.41 1.20
CA THR A 38 20.90 10.08 0.14
C THR A 38 22.34 10.18 0.64
N GLY A 39 22.70 11.24 1.36
CA GLY A 39 24.04 11.42 1.92
C GLY A 39 24.43 10.28 2.86
N ILE A 40 23.53 9.87 3.75
CA ILE A 40 23.76 8.73 4.66
C ILE A 40 23.79 7.41 3.87
N ALA A 41 22.86 7.21 2.94
CA ALA A 41 22.76 6.00 2.12
C ALA A 41 24.03 5.75 1.31
N GLN A 42 24.56 6.78 0.64
CA GLN A 42 25.78 6.68 -0.15
C GLN A 42 27.03 6.42 0.71
N LEU A 43 27.03 6.83 1.98
CA LEU A 43 28.15 6.59 2.90
C LEU A 43 28.08 5.22 3.57
N ALA A 44 26.88 4.77 3.98
CA ALA A 44 26.69 3.55 4.76
C ALA A 44 26.36 2.32 3.91
N PHE A 45 25.67 2.50 2.78
CA PHE A 45 25.11 1.44 1.93
C PHE A 45 25.31 1.72 0.43
N PRO A 46 26.55 2.00 -0.05
CA PRO A 46 26.80 2.46 -1.41
C PRO A 46 26.37 1.46 -2.50
N VAL A 47 26.33 0.16 -2.20
CA VAL A 47 25.91 -0.87 -3.17
C VAL A 47 24.38 -0.87 -3.31
N GLN A 48 23.68 -0.95 -2.18
CA GLN A 48 22.22 -0.98 -2.12
C GLN A 48 21.60 0.32 -2.62
N ALA A 49 22.16 1.46 -2.21
CA ALA A 49 21.67 2.79 -2.60
C ALA A 49 21.74 3.03 -4.11
N ASN A 50 22.56 2.26 -4.84
CA ASN A 50 22.74 2.34 -6.29
C ASN A 50 22.18 1.10 -7.03
N GLY A 51 21.28 0.34 -6.39
CA GLY A 51 20.45 -0.69 -7.05
C GLY A 51 21.05 -2.10 -7.10
N ASP A 52 21.95 -2.45 -6.17
CA ASP A 52 22.53 -3.79 -6.02
C ASP A 52 23.01 -4.40 -7.36
N LEU A 53 23.82 -3.62 -8.09
CA LEU A 53 24.34 -4.03 -9.40
C LEU A 53 25.32 -5.19 -9.25
N LEU A 54 25.09 -6.25 -10.02
CA LEU A 54 25.94 -7.44 -10.09
C LEU A 54 27.07 -7.23 -11.10
N VAL A 55 28.32 -7.43 -10.65
CA VAL A 55 29.52 -7.37 -11.50
C VAL A 55 30.01 -8.78 -11.77
N HIS A 56 30.11 -9.15 -13.04
CA HIS A 56 30.61 -10.43 -13.50
C HIS A 56 31.68 -10.22 -14.60
N ASN A 57 32.84 -10.87 -14.47
CA ASN A 57 34.00 -10.67 -15.35
C ASN A 57 34.41 -9.18 -15.54
N GLY A 58 34.27 -8.36 -14.49
CA GLY A 58 34.62 -6.94 -14.51
C GLY A 58 33.62 -6.02 -15.22
N GLN A 59 32.46 -6.54 -15.65
CA GLN A 59 31.37 -5.77 -16.24
C GLN A 59 30.08 -5.90 -15.41
N VAL A 60 29.23 -4.88 -15.44
CA VAL A 60 27.91 -4.96 -14.79
C VAL A 60 27.02 -5.87 -15.64
N ALA A 61 26.62 -7.02 -15.08
CA ALA A 61 25.79 -8.03 -15.76
C ALA A 61 24.29 -7.83 -15.50
N GLY A 62 23.92 -7.12 -14.44
CA GLY A 62 22.53 -6.85 -14.07
C GLY A 62 22.40 -6.28 -12.67
N SER A 63 21.23 -6.45 -12.05
CA SER A 63 20.98 -6.19 -10.63
C SER A 63 20.49 -7.47 -9.98
N SER A 64 20.82 -7.71 -8.72
CA SER A 64 20.26 -8.84 -7.98
C SER A 64 18.76 -8.69 -7.74
N GLN A 65 18.24 -7.46 -7.78
CA GLN A 65 16.85 -7.14 -7.50
C GLN A 65 15.95 -7.22 -8.74
N ILE A 66 16.51 -7.07 -9.95
CA ILE A 66 15.73 -7.01 -11.19
C ILE A 66 15.97 -8.28 -12.01
N GLY A 67 14.90 -9.05 -12.24
CA GLY A 67 14.96 -10.24 -13.09
C GLY A 67 15.31 -9.91 -14.54
N GLN A 68 15.89 -10.89 -15.23
CA GLN A 68 16.16 -10.84 -16.67
C GLN A 68 15.33 -11.89 -17.42
N PRO A 69 14.98 -11.63 -18.69
CA PRO A 69 14.32 -12.62 -19.52
C PRO A 69 15.28 -13.76 -19.90
N PHE A 70 14.80 -15.00 -19.77
CA PHE A 70 15.51 -16.21 -20.21
C PHE A 70 14.55 -17.10 -21.01
N SER A 71 15.01 -17.57 -22.17
CA SER A 71 14.25 -18.39 -23.12
C SER A 71 15.07 -19.51 -23.75
N SER A 72 16.41 -19.44 -23.72
CA SER A 72 17.28 -20.50 -24.21
C SER A 72 17.18 -21.75 -23.32
N PRO A 73 17.07 -22.98 -23.86
CA PRO A 73 16.92 -24.22 -23.07
C PRO A 73 18.05 -24.49 -22.08
N GLN A 74 19.24 -23.97 -22.38
CA GLN A 74 20.47 -24.13 -21.61
C GLN A 74 20.52 -23.32 -20.31
N TYR A 75 19.59 -22.38 -20.10
CA TYR A 75 19.48 -21.56 -18.88
C TYR A 75 18.27 -21.96 -18.04
N PHE A 76 18.30 -21.60 -16.76
CA PHE A 76 17.11 -21.59 -15.92
C PHE A 76 16.19 -20.45 -16.35
N TRP A 77 14.90 -20.74 -16.48
CA TRP A 77 13.89 -19.76 -16.83
C TRP A 77 13.25 -19.21 -15.56
N GLY A 78 13.07 -17.89 -15.55
CA GLY A 78 12.31 -17.20 -14.52
C GLY A 78 10.80 -17.32 -14.70
N ARG A 79 10.07 -16.56 -13.90
CA ARG A 79 8.60 -16.46 -13.97
C ARG A 79 8.14 -15.79 -15.25
N LEU A 80 6.84 -15.87 -15.54
CA LEU A 80 6.27 -15.04 -16.60
C LEU A 80 6.31 -13.56 -16.18
N SER A 81 6.51 -12.70 -17.17
CA SER A 81 6.49 -11.25 -17.00
C SER A 81 5.49 -10.64 -17.98
N ALA A 82 4.65 -9.74 -17.46
CA ALA A 82 3.62 -9.05 -18.23
C ALA A 82 4.09 -7.72 -18.83
N THR A 83 5.36 -7.35 -18.62
CA THR A 83 5.88 -6.08 -19.12
C THR A 83 6.00 -6.06 -20.65
N SER A 84 5.91 -4.86 -21.22
CA SER A 84 5.95 -4.62 -22.67
C SER A 84 7.00 -3.52 -22.97
N PRO A 85 7.61 -3.48 -24.18
CA PRO A 85 7.45 -4.39 -25.33
C PRO A 85 8.21 -5.72 -25.19
N VAL A 86 9.02 -5.86 -24.14
CA VAL A 86 9.73 -7.10 -23.81
C VAL A 86 9.44 -7.52 -22.36
N PRO A 87 9.49 -8.83 -22.07
CA PRO A 87 9.48 -9.33 -20.70
C PRO A 87 10.62 -8.71 -19.87
N TYR A 88 10.36 -8.51 -18.57
CA TYR A 88 11.27 -7.90 -17.62
C TYR A 88 11.73 -6.47 -17.99
N ASN A 89 10.87 -5.67 -18.61
CA ASN A 89 11.15 -4.26 -18.87
C ASN A 89 11.02 -3.44 -17.57
N ALA A 90 12.14 -3.22 -16.89
CA ALA A 90 12.17 -2.46 -15.63
C ALA A 90 11.79 -0.98 -15.78
N GLY A 91 11.81 -0.43 -17.00
CA GLY A 91 11.33 0.93 -17.27
C GLY A 91 9.80 1.05 -17.39
N SER A 92 9.05 -0.05 -17.28
CA SER A 92 7.59 -0.05 -17.34
C SER A 92 7.04 -1.27 -16.59
N SER A 93 7.32 -1.33 -15.29
CA SER A 93 6.91 -2.45 -14.44
C SER A 93 5.39 -2.63 -14.43
N THR A 94 4.88 -3.86 -14.45
CA THR A 94 3.45 -4.16 -14.37
C THR A 94 3.24 -5.66 -14.18
N GLY A 95 2.16 -6.03 -13.48
CA GLY A 95 1.64 -7.40 -13.50
C GLY A 95 0.69 -7.64 -14.66
N SER A 96 0.22 -8.88 -14.81
CA SER A 96 -0.73 -9.26 -15.87
C SER A 96 -2.12 -8.66 -15.62
N ASN A 97 -2.48 -8.49 -14.34
CA ASN A 97 -3.79 -8.10 -13.86
C ASN A 97 -4.92 -8.99 -14.41
N LEU A 98 -4.61 -10.25 -14.73
CA LEU A 98 -5.60 -11.20 -15.18
C LEU A 98 -6.36 -11.75 -13.97
N GLY A 99 -7.68 -11.60 -13.99
CA GLY A 99 -8.58 -12.20 -13.02
C GLY A 99 -8.54 -13.74 -13.10
N PRO A 100 -8.91 -14.43 -12.01
CA PRO A 100 -8.74 -15.88 -11.87
C PRO A 100 -9.55 -16.70 -12.87
N ASN A 101 -10.64 -16.14 -13.41
CA ASN A 101 -11.49 -16.76 -14.44
C ASN A 101 -11.24 -16.23 -15.85
N ASN A 102 -10.22 -15.39 -16.05
CA ASN A 102 -9.95 -14.83 -17.36
C ASN A 102 -9.45 -15.94 -18.31
N PRO A 103 -10.10 -16.18 -19.47
CA PRO A 103 -9.63 -17.18 -20.42
C PRO A 103 -8.19 -16.94 -20.92
N ALA A 104 -7.74 -15.69 -20.94
CA ALA A 104 -6.37 -15.34 -21.31
C ALA A 104 -5.34 -15.88 -20.29
N LEU A 105 -5.70 -15.99 -19.00
CA LEU A 105 -4.84 -16.59 -17.98
C LEU A 105 -4.61 -18.07 -18.29
N VAL A 106 -5.68 -18.81 -18.57
CA VAL A 106 -5.62 -20.24 -18.93
C VAL A 106 -4.79 -20.44 -20.19
N GLN A 107 -4.99 -19.60 -21.21
CA GLN A 107 -4.20 -19.66 -22.45
C GLN A 107 -2.73 -19.36 -22.22
N GLN A 108 -2.40 -18.37 -21.39
CA GLN A 108 -1.02 -18.01 -21.05
C GLN A 108 -0.33 -19.14 -20.27
N VAL A 109 -1.02 -19.71 -19.27
CA VAL A 109 -0.53 -20.85 -18.49
C VAL A 109 -0.32 -22.06 -19.41
N GLN A 110 -1.29 -22.40 -20.26
CA GLN A 110 -1.17 -23.53 -21.19
C GLN A 110 -0.01 -23.33 -22.16
N ALA A 111 0.14 -22.14 -22.76
CA ALA A 111 1.25 -21.84 -23.66
C ALA A 111 2.61 -21.97 -22.96
N ARG A 112 2.68 -21.59 -21.67
CA ARG A 112 3.89 -21.75 -20.87
C ARG A 112 4.18 -23.21 -20.55
N ILE A 113 3.17 -24.00 -20.22
CA ILE A 113 3.28 -25.46 -20.03
C ILE A 113 3.78 -26.12 -21.31
N ASP A 114 3.18 -25.80 -22.46
CA ASP A 114 3.59 -26.34 -23.75
C ASP A 114 5.05 -25.99 -24.07
N ALA A 115 5.48 -24.76 -23.77
CA ALA A 115 6.86 -24.34 -23.94
C ALA A 115 7.83 -25.11 -23.03
N LEU A 116 7.45 -25.38 -21.77
CA LEU A 116 8.26 -26.18 -20.84
C LEU A 116 8.39 -27.64 -21.31
N HIS A 117 7.29 -28.26 -21.73
CA HIS A 117 7.31 -29.64 -22.27
C HIS A 117 8.04 -29.74 -23.62
N ALA A 118 8.00 -28.70 -24.46
CA ALA A 118 8.72 -28.70 -25.73
C ALA A 118 10.24 -28.80 -25.55
N VAL A 119 10.78 -28.16 -24.49
CA VAL A 119 12.22 -28.19 -24.20
C VAL A 119 12.64 -29.37 -23.31
N ASP A 120 11.71 -29.96 -22.55
CA ASP A 120 11.94 -31.16 -21.73
C ASP A 120 10.77 -32.16 -21.80
N PRO A 121 10.59 -32.86 -22.94
CA PRO A 121 9.43 -33.73 -23.17
C PRO A 121 9.44 -35.00 -22.32
N SER A 122 10.56 -35.31 -21.66
CA SER A 122 10.70 -36.45 -20.76
C SER A 122 10.26 -36.14 -19.32
N ASN A 123 10.06 -34.88 -18.97
CA ASN A 123 9.68 -34.49 -17.62
C ASN A 123 8.17 -34.69 -17.39
N THR A 124 7.82 -35.52 -16.42
CA THR A 124 6.43 -35.85 -16.05
C THR A 124 6.06 -35.34 -14.66
N GLN A 125 6.89 -34.50 -14.05
CA GLN A 125 6.59 -33.89 -12.74
C GLN A 125 5.47 -32.86 -12.90
N GLU A 126 4.69 -32.66 -11.83
CA GLU A 126 3.78 -31.51 -11.76
C GLU A 126 4.60 -30.22 -11.79
N ILE A 127 4.04 -29.19 -12.42
CA ILE A 127 4.76 -27.94 -12.68
C ILE A 127 4.50 -26.96 -11.53
N PRO A 128 5.54 -26.48 -10.82
CA PRO A 128 5.38 -25.47 -9.78
C PRO A 128 4.65 -24.22 -10.29
N VAL A 129 3.64 -23.76 -9.55
CA VAL A 129 2.72 -22.69 -9.99
C VAL A 129 3.41 -21.40 -10.39
N ASP A 130 4.54 -21.05 -9.77
CA ASP A 130 5.25 -19.80 -10.04
C ASP A 130 6.00 -19.79 -11.39
N LEU A 131 6.29 -20.97 -11.99
CA LEU A 131 6.87 -21.07 -13.35
C LEU A 131 5.88 -20.79 -14.48
N VAL A 132 4.58 -20.92 -14.19
CA VAL A 132 3.51 -20.80 -15.17
C VAL A 132 2.61 -19.58 -14.96
N THR A 133 2.76 -18.88 -13.84
CA THR A 133 2.02 -17.64 -13.51
C THR A 133 2.92 -16.41 -13.62
N ALA A 134 2.33 -15.26 -13.90
CA ALA A 134 3.07 -14.01 -13.98
C ALA A 134 3.26 -13.36 -12.60
N SER A 135 4.42 -12.72 -12.44
CA SER A 135 4.73 -11.96 -11.22
C SER A 135 3.94 -10.65 -11.14
N GLY A 136 3.73 -10.16 -9.92
CA GLY A 136 3.01 -8.91 -9.67
C GLY A 136 3.71 -7.67 -10.22
N SER A 137 5.04 -7.67 -10.24
CA SER A 137 5.85 -6.59 -10.80
C SER A 137 6.19 -6.78 -12.27
N GLY A 138 6.12 -8.02 -12.76
CA GLY A 138 6.72 -8.42 -14.02
C GLY A 138 8.27 -8.42 -13.98
N LEU A 139 8.88 -8.26 -12.80
CA LEU A 139 10.32 -8.09 -12.60
C LEU A 139 10.92 -9.02 -11.54
N ASP A 140 10.12 -9.94 -11.00
CA ASP A 140 10.50 -10.87 -9.93
C ASP A 140 11.83 -11.57 -10.27
N PRO A 141 12.92 -11.32 -9.53
CA PRO A 141 14.22 -11.89 -9.83
C PRO A 141 14.32 -13.36 -9.45
N ASP A 142 13.34 -13.85 -8.67
CA ASP A 142 13.39 -15.12 -8.00
C ASP A 142 12.36 -16.12 -8.54
N ILE A 143 12.70 -17.40 -8.45
CA ILE A 143 11.78 -18.53 -8.58
C ILE A 143 11.81 -19.37 -7.30
N SER A 144 10.76 -20.15 -7.08
CA SER A 144 10.69 -21.12 -5.99
C SER A 144 11.81 -22.16 -6.10
N VAL A 145 12.17 -22.77 -4.98
CA VAL A 145 13.17 -23.84 -4.99
C VAL A 145 12.65 -25.04 -5.79
N ALA A 146 11.34 -25.31 -5.71
CA ALA A 146 10.67 -26.34 -6.53
C ALA A 146 10.81 -26.04 -8.04
N ALA A 147 10.59 -24.80 -8.45
CA ALA A 147 10.74 -24.33 -9.82
C ALA A 147 12.18 -24.47 -10.36
N ALA A 148 13.19 -24.24 -9.51
CA ALA A 148 14.58 -24.45 -9.91
C ALA A 148 14.87 -25.95 -10.13
N TYR A 149 14.43 -26.82 -9.22
CA TYR A 149 14.65 -28.27 -9.33
C TYR A 149 13.90 -28.91 -10.51
N TYR A 150 12.69 -28.44 -10.82
CA TYR A 150 11.92 -28.89 -11.98
C TYR A 150 12.72 -28.77 -13.30
N GLN A 151 13.60 -27.76 -13.40
CA GLN A 151 14.37 -27.47 -14.62
C GLN A 151 15.73 -28.16 -14.68
N VAL A 152 16.20 -28.79 -13.60
CA VAL A 152 17.54 -29.41 -13.52
C VAL A 152 17.80 -30.46 -14.61
N PRO A 153 16.88 -31.41 -14.90
CA PRO A 153 17.13 -32.44 -15.91
C PRO A 153 17.41 -31.84 -17.29
N ARG A 154 16.59 -30.87 -17.72
CA ARG A 154 16.78 -30.10 -18.95
C ARG A 154 18.14 -29.42 -18.98
N VAL A 155 18.43 -28.58 -17.98
CA VAL A 155 19.63 -27.72 -17.97
C VAL A 155 20.90 -28.56 -17.96
N ALA A 156 20.93 -29.65 -17.17
CA ALA A 156 22.07 -30.57 -17.14
C ALA A 156 22.34 -31.20 -18.52
N ARG A 157 21.28 -31.63 -19.22
CA ARG A 157 21.38 -32.20 -20.57
C ARG A 157 21.91 -31.18 -21.57
N GLU A 158 21.35 -29.97 -21.60
CA GLU A 158 21.75 -28.92 -22.55
C GLU A 158 23.18 -28.41 -22.33
N ARG A 159 23.67 -28.45 -21.08
CA ARG A 159 25.03 -27.99 -20.72
C ARG A 159 26.07 -29.11 -20.70
N ASN A 160 25.70 -30.35 -21.02
CA ASN A 160 26.55 -31.53 -20.88
C ASN A 160 27.15 -31.69 -19.47
N LEU A 161 26.35 -31.38 -18.44
CA LEU A 161 26.71 -31.51 -17.02
C LEU A 161 25.95 -32.69 -16.39
N THR A 162 26.45 -33.20 -15.26
CA THR A 162 25.70 -34.20 -14.48
C THR A 162 24.51 -33.53 -13.78
N GLN A 163 23.39 -34.23 -13.65
CA GLN A 163 22.25 -33.72 -12.86
C GLN A 163 22.65 -33.48 -11.40
N ALA A 164 23.59 -34.27 -10.86
CA ALA A 164 24.12 -34.09 -9.51
C ALA A 164 24.88 -32.76 -9.36
N ALA A 165 25.71 -32.38 -10.33
CA ALA A 165 26.42 -31.10 -10.33
C ALA A 165 25.44 -29.93 -10.39
N VAL A 166 24.46 -29.96 -11.31
CA VAL A 166 23.47 -28.90 -11.45
C VAL A 166 22.55 -28.81 -10.22
N SER A 167 22.14 -29.95 -9.64
CA SER A 167 21.38 -29.98 -8.39
C SER A 167 22.15 -29.38 -7.21
N SER A 168 23.46 -29.65 -7.15
CA SER A 168 24.35 -29.09 -6.12
C SER A 168 24.57 -27.60 -6.32
N LEU A 169 24.64 -27.15 -7.58
CA LEU A 169 24.68 -25.72 -7.91
C LEU A 169 23.40 -25.02 -7.44
N VAL A 170 22.22 -25.56 -7.77
CA VAL A 170 20.93 -25.02 -7.29
C VAL A 170 20.91 -24.96 -5.76
N ALA A 171 21.29 -26.05 -5.08
CA ALA A 171 21.36 -26.07 -3.62
C ALA A 171 22.27 -24.98 -3.03
N SER A 172 23.39 -24.67 -3.71
CA SER A 172 24.32 -23.60 -3.29
C SER A 172 23.77 -22.18 -3.51
N GLN A 173 22.75 -22.03 -4.36
CA GLN A 173 22.11 -20.76 -4.71
C GLN A 173 20.76 -20.56 -4.01
N VAL A 174 20.31 -21.50 -3.16
CA VAL A 174 19.08 -21.33 -2.39
C VAL A 174 19.27 -20.25 -1.34
N GLU A 175 18.47 -19.19 -1.43
CA GLU A 175 18.29 -18.22 -0.37
C GLU A 175 17.25 -18.74 0.62
N PRO A 176 17.62 -19.00 1.89
CA PRO A 176 16.66 -19.41 2.90
C PRO A 176 15.77 -18.23 3.32
N ARG A 177 14.75 -18.53 4.13
CA ARG A 177 13.92 -17.50 4.78
C ARG A 177 14.81 -16.49 5.51
N GLN A 178 14.55 -15.20 5.30
CA GLN A 178 15.36 -14.15 5.90
C GLN A 178 15.18 -14.16 7.43
N PHE A 179 16.29 -14.15 8.16
CA PHE A 179 16.31 -14.35 9.62
C PHE A 179 15.62 -15.65 10.10
N GLY A 180 15.50 -16.65 9.22
CA GLY A 180 14.85 -17.93 9.50
C GLY A 180 13.33 -17.91 9.52
N ILE A 181 12.69 -16.74 9.36
CA ILE A 181 11.23 -16.59 9.51
C ILE A 181 10.56 -15.84 8.36
N PHE A 182 11.21 -14.87 7.72
CA PHE A 182 10.54 -13.98 6.77
C PHE A 182 10.63 -14.46 5.32
N GLY A 183 9.49 -14.39 4.63
CA GLY A 183 9.35 -14.72 3.21
C GLY A 183 9.67 -16.17 2.88
N GLU A 184 9.78 -16.47 1.60
CA GLU A 184 9.92 -17.84 1.11
C GLU A 184 11.36 -18.20 0.73
N PRO A 185 11.77 -19.48 0.89
CA PRO A 185 12.97 -20.00 0.26
C PRO A 185 12.87 -19.87 -1.26
N ARG A 186 13.93 -19.35 -1.89
CA ARG A 186 13.89 -18.99 -3.31
C ARG A 186 15.28 -19.02 -3.94
N VAL A 187 15.33 -18.91 -5.26
CA VAL A 187 16.56 -18.90 -6.04
C VAL A 187 16.54 -17.75 -7.03
N ASN A 188 17.58 -16.91 -6.98
CA ASN A 188 17.76 -15.79 -7.90
C ASN A 188 18.21 -16.29 -9.27
N VAL A 189 17.41 -16.02 -10.31
CA VAL A 189 17.59 -16.64 -11.64
C VAL A 189 18.86 -16.13 -12.34
N LEU A 190 19.12 -14.82 -12.28
CA LEU A 190 20.30 -14.23 -12.91
C LEU A 190 21.59 -14.74 -12.23
N SER A 191 21.63 -14.74 -10.90
CA SER A 191 22.80 -15.22 -10.14
C SER A 191 23.06 -16.71 -10.39
N LEU A 192 21.99 -17.53 -10.44
CA LEU A 192 22.10 -18.95 -10.77
C LEU A 192 22.64 -19.18 -12.19
N ASN A 193 22.18 -18.43 -13.18
CA ASN A 193 22.63 -18.57 -14.56
C ASN A 193 24.08 -18.11 -14.76
N LEU A 194 24.52 -17.04 -14.08
CA LEU A 194 25.93 -16.63 -14.08
C LEU A 194 26.82 -17.70 -13.44
N ALA A 195 26.39 -18.29 -12.32
CA ALA A 195 27.12 -19.38 -11.67
C ALA A 195 27.13 -20.66 -12.53
N LEU A 196 26.08 -20.91 -13.32
CA LEU A 196 26.00 -22.00 -14.28
C LEU A 196 27.01 -21.83 -15.44
N ASP A 197 27.20 -20.59 -15.90
CA ASP A 197 28.25 -20.26 -16.88
C ASP A 197 29.64 -20.52 -16.31
N ASP A 198 29.92 -20.06 -15.10
CA ASP A 198 31.20 -20.32 -14.44
C ASP A 198 31.47 -21.81 -14.21
N LEU A 199 30.44 -22.60 -13.87
CA LEU A 199 30.56 -24.04 -13.71
C LEU A 199 30.87 -24.72 -15.05
N SER A 200 30.21 -24.29 -16.13
CA SER A 200 30.42 -24.87 -17.47
C SER A 200 31.80 -24.51 -18.04
N GLU A 201 32.35 -23.36 -17.67
CA GLU A 201 33.70 -22.92 -18.03
C GLU A 201 34.79 -23.46 -17.09
N ASN A 202 34.45 -24.34 -16.16
CA ASN A 202 35.34 -24.90 -15.12
C ASN A 202 36.03 -23.82 -14.25
N LYS A 203 35.40 -22.64 -14.10
CA LYS A 203 35.87 -21.59 -13.18
C LYS A 203 35.54 -21.89 -11.72
N ILE A 204 34.47 -22.67 -11.49
CA ILE A 204 34.06 -23.16 -10.17
C ILE A 204 33.87 -24.68 -10.19
N SER A 205 33.91 -25.31 -9.01
CA SER A 205 33.66 -26.74 -8.83
C SER A 205 32.64 -26.98 -7.73
N VAL A 206 31.67 -27.87 -7.94
CA VAL A 206 30.66 -28.27 -6.94
C VAL A 206 30.89 -29.71 -6.50
N SER A 207 30.62 -29.99 -5.22
CA SER A 207 30.80 -31.33 -4.64
C SER A 207 29.61 -32.22 -5.00
N GLU A 208 29.83 -33.25 -5.82
CA GLU A 208 28.77 -34.20 -6.25
C GLU A 208 28.36 -35.20 -5.16
N THR A 209 29.05 -35.24 -4.01
CA THR A 209 28.90 -36.29 -2.97
C THR A 209 27.70 -36.13 -2.03
N GLY A 210 26.75 -35.25 -2.31
CA GLY A 210 25.63 -34.93 -1.40
C GLY A 210 24.25 -34.83 -2.04
N SER A 211 24.06 -35.35 -3.25
CA SER A 211 22.88 -35.06 -4.09
C SER A 211 21.67 -35.97 -3.85
N SER A 212 21.42 -36.45 -2.63
CA SER A 212 20.09 -36.95 -2.28
C SER A 212 19.33 -35.80 -1.64
N LEU A 213 18.32 -35.23 -2.30
CA LEU A 213 17.38 -34.27 -1.67
C LEU A 213 16.96 -34.82 -0.31
N PRO A 214 17.48 -34.30 0.83
CA PRO A 214 16.86 -34.61 2.10
C PRO A 214 15.57 -33.78 2.06
N LEU A 215 14.41 -34.45 2.12
CA LEU A 215 13.08 -33.86 2.37
C LEU A 215 12.18 -33.51 1.17
N LEU A 216 12.17 -34.30 0.08
CA LEU A 216 10.94 -34.43 -0.73
C LEU A 216 9.86 -35.30 -0.03
N ASN A 217 10.21 -35.98 1.07
CA ASN A 217 9.39 -37.05 1.66
C ASN A 217 8.70 -36.71 3.00
N HIS A 218 8.73 -35.46 3.46
CA HIS A 218 7.91 -35.04 4.59
C HIS A 218 7.05 -33.85 4.17
N PRO A 219 5.72 -34.01 4.04
CA PRO A 219 4.85 -32.85 3.90
C PRO A 219 5.08 -31.98 5.14
N PRO A 220 5.27 -30.66 4.98
CA PRO A 220 5.39 -29.79 6.14
C PRO A 220 4.12 -29.91 6.99
N ASP A 221 4.27 -29.80 8.31
CA ASP A 221 3.12 -29.74 9.22
C ASP A 221 2.35 -28.44 8.93
N LEU A 222 1.33 -28.54 8.08
CA LEU A 222 0.42 -27.44 7.77
C LEU A 222 -0.58 -27.29 8.91
N VAL A 223 -0.67 -26.08 9.46
CA VAL A 223 -1.68 -25.73 10.47
C VAL A 223 -2.71 -24.85 9.77
N PHE A 224 -3.93 -25.37 9.59
CA PHE A 224 -4.99 -24.71 8.82
C PHE A 224 -4.56 -24.25 7.42
N GLY A 225 -3.75 -25.06 6.72
CA GLY A 225 -3.31 -24.80 5.34
C GLY A 225 -2.13 -23.83 5.19
N MET A 226 -1.52 -23.38 6.29
CA MET A 226 -0.33 -22.53 6.27
C MET A 226 0.88 -23.21 6.91
N LEU A 227 2.08 -22.78 6.51
CA LEU A 227 3.32 -23.20 7.16
C LEU A 227 3.43 -22.55 8.55
N ILE A 228 4.15 -23.20 9.46
CA ILE A 228 4.43 -22.64 10.80
C ILE A 228 5.15 -21.28 10.70
N ALA A 229 6.03 -21.13 9.71
CA ALA A 229 6.72 -19.85 9.47
C ALA A 229 5.75 -18.71 9.14
N ASP A 230 4.70 -18.98 8.35
CA ASP A 230 3.69 -17.98 7.99
C ASP A 230 2.86 -17.55 9.21
N TRP A 231 2.47 -18.51 10.05
CA TRP A 231 1.83 -18.23 11.34
C TRP A 231 2.71 -17.36 12.22
N ILE A 232 4.02 -17.67 12.31
CA ILE A 232 4.97 -16.87 13.08
C ILE A 232 5.05 -15.45 12.54
N GLN A 233 5.12 -15.26 11.21
CA GLN A 233 5.17 -13.92 10.59
C GLN A 233 3.92 -13.09 10.92
N VAL A 234 2.73 -13.66 10.75
CA VAL A 234 1.45 -12.99 11.05
C VAL A 234 1.35 -12.63 12.53
N LEU A 235 1.67 -13.57 13.43
CA LEU A 235 1.63 -13.34 14.88
C LEU A 235 2.67 -12.29 15.31
N LEU A 236 3.88 -12.37 14.76
CA LEU A 236 4.96 -11.42 15.05
C LEU A 236 4.54 -10.00 14.64
N PHE A 237 3.93 -9.85 13.46
CA PHE A 237 3.40 -8.58 12.99
C PHE A 237 2.37 -7.99 13.97
N ILE A 238 1.33 -8.76 14.32
CA ILE A 238 0.28 -8.31 15.24
C ILE A 238 0.86 -7.90 16.60
N VAL A 239 1.74 -8.74 17.16
CA VAL A 239 2.35 -8.50 18.48
C VAL A 239 3.24 -7.26 18.47
N ILE A 240 4.10 -7.10 17.45
CA ILE A 240 4.99 -5.94 17.36
C ILE A 240 4.19 -4.64 17.21
N VAL A 241 3.17 -4.61 16.35
CA VAL A 241 2.31 -3.44 16.18
C VAL A 241 1.61 -3.09 17.50
N ALA A 242 1.02 -4.08 18.17
CA ALA A 242 0.37 -3.88 19.46
C ALA A 242 1.33 -3.33 20.53
N LEU A 243 2.54 -3.88 20.64
CA LEU A 243 3.53 -3.45 21.63
C LEU A 243 4.08 -2.05 21.36
N ILE A 244 4.41 -1.72 20.11
CA ILE A 244 5.01 -0.41 19.76
C ILE A 244 3.97 0.71 19.70
N SER A 245 2.69 0.41 19.41
CA SER A 245 1.63 1.41 19.39
C SER A 245 1.44 2.12 20.75
N ILE A 246 1.74 1.43 21.86
CA ILE A 246 1.59 1.94 23.22
C ILE A 246 2.58 3.08 23.52
N PRO A 247 3.91 2.87 23.48
CA PRO A 247 4.88 3.93 23.73
C PRO A 247 4.79 5.04 22.67
N LEU A 248 4.58 4.68 21.39
CA LEU A 248 4.47 5.67 20.32
C LEU A 248 3.25 6.58 20.53
N GLY A 249 2.07 6.02 20.80
CA GLY A 249 0.86 6.80 21.03
C GLY A 249 0.92 7.65 22.30
N ALA A 250 1.58 7.16 23.35
CA ALA A 250 1.83 7.96 24.55
C ALA A 250 2.77 9.14 24.29
N TRP A 251 3.78 8.96 23.42
CA TRP A 251 4.69 10.03 23.01
C TRP A 251 4.01 11.06 22.10
N MET A 252 3.26 10.61 21.10
CA MET A 252 2.47 11.48 20.22
C MET A 252 1.47 12.34 21.03
N ALA A 253 0.78 11.77 22.02
CA ALA A 253 -0.08 12.53 22.91
C ALA A 253 0.65 13.66 23.64
N LYS A 254 1.90 13.45 24.07
CA LYS A 254 2.71 14.49 24.71
C LYS A 254 3.06 15.61 23.73
N ILE A 255 3.44 15.28 22.50
CA ILE A 255 3.76 16.27 21.47
C ILE A 255 2.53 17.13 21.17
N PHE A 256 1.39 16.51 20.87
CA PHE A 256 0.18 17.26 20.51
C PHE A 256 -0.33 18.13 21.66
N THR A 257 -0.18 17.70 22.91
CA THR A 257 -0.57 18.48 24.09
C THR A 257 0.50 19.46 24.60
N GLY A 258 1.69 19.52 23.96
CA GLY A 258 2.79 20.38 24.37
C GLY A 258 3.43 19.99 25.72
N LYS A 259 3.24 18.76 26.19
CA LYS A 259 3.82 18.28 27.45
C LYS A 259 5.32 17.95 27.27
N PRO A 260 6.16 18.19 28.30
CA PRO A 260 7.57 17.85 28.25
C PRO A 260 7.84 16.38 27.89
N ASN A 261 8.82 16.17 27.01
CA ASN A 261 9.34 14.89 26.55
C ASN A 261 10.81 15.05 26.13
N PHE A 262 11.47 13.94 25.77
CA PHE A 262 12.90 13.91 25.45
C PHE A 262 13.30 14.76 24.24
N LEU A 263 12.36 15.06 23.33
CA LEU A 263 12.57 15.95 22.17
C LEU A 263 12.01 17.36 22.37
N SER A 264 11.39 17.66 23.51
CA SER A 264 10.74 18.95 23.75
C SER A 264 11.64 20.17 23.50
N PRO A 265 12.91 20.22 23.94
CA PRO A 265 13.76 21.38 23.68
C PRO A 265 13.91 21.67 22.18
N LEU A 266 14.11 20.62 21.38
CA LEU A 266 14.24 20.74 19.93
C LEU A 266 12.90 21.06 19.27
N ILE A 267 11.84 20.30 19.59
CA ILE A 267 10.50 20.48 19.04
C ILE A 267 9.99 21.90 19.31
N SER A 268 10.06 22.36 20.56
CA SER A 268 9.58 23.70 20.92
C SER A 268 10.40 24.81 20.29
N TRP A 269 11.73 24.63 20.15
CA TRP A 269 12.58 25.60 19.46
C TRP A 269 12.23 25.68 17.98
N VAL A 270 12.17 24.56 17.26
CA VAL A 270 11.82 24.53 15.84
C VAL A 270 10.39 25.06 15.64
N GLU A 271 9.41 24.59 16.42
CA GLU A 271 8.01 25.01 16.32
C GLU A 271 7.88 26.52 16.48
N THR A 272 8.48 27.09 17.52
CA THR A 272 8.41 28.53 17.77
C THR A 272 9.05 29.30 16.62
N LYS A 273 10.22 28.89 16.13
CA LYS A 273 10.91 29.56 15.03
C LYS A 273 10.12 29.49 13.73
N VAL A 274 9.59 28.32 13.39
CA VAL A 274 8.79 28.10 12.18
C VAL A 274 7.51 28.93 12.22
N LEU A 275 6.75 28.85 13.31
CA LEU A 275 5.49 29.59 13.43
C LEU A 275 5.70 31.11 13.45
N THR A 276 6.69 31.59 14.21
CA THR A 276 6.99 33.03 14.28
C THR A 276 7.50 33.60 12.96
N ALA A 277 8.32 32.85 12.21
CA ALA A 277 8.74 33.23 10.86
C ALA A 277 7.54 33.34 9.88
N CYS A 278 6.52 32.50 10.08
CA CYS A 278 5.28 32.52 9.30
C CYS A 278 4.25 33.55 9.82
N GLY A 279 4.57 34.29 10.88
CA GLY A 279 3.69 35.30 11.47
C GLY A 279 2.54 34.73 12.30
N ILE A 280 2.66 33.47 12.75
CA ILE A 280 1.67 32.79 13.61
C ILE A 280 2.16 32.86 15.06
N ALA A 281 1.29 33.31 15.97
CA ALA A 281 1.57 33.24 17.39
C ALA A 281 1.32 31.79 17.90
N PRO A 282 2.30 31.12 18.55
CA PRO A 282 2.13 29.74 18.99
C PRO A 282 0.95 29.49 19.97
N GLY A 283 0.49 30.53 20.67
CA GLY A 283 -0.67 30.48 21.57
C GLY A 283 -2.00 30.88 20.93
N GLU A 284 -2.03 31.22 19.65
CA GLU A 284 -3.27 31.56 18.95
C GLU A 284 -4.16 30.33 18.77
N GLU A 285 -5.46 30.47 19.01
CA GLU A 285 -6.45 29.40 18.96
C GLU A 285 -7.51 29.71 17.90
N MET A 286 -8.01 28.67 17.21
CA MET A 286 -8.98 28.77 16.12
C MET A 286 -10.30 28.10 16.51
N ASP A 287 -11.42 28.69 16.11
CA ASP A 287 -12.68 27.96 16.06
C ASP A 287 -12.73 27.02 14.83
N TRP A 288 -13.78 26.22 14.73
CA TRP A 288 -13.87 25.21 13.68
C TRP A 288 -13.95 25.79 12.25
N LYS A 289 -14.52 26.99 12.08
CA LYS A 289 -14.66 27.63 10.76
C LYS A 289 -13.31 28.15 10.30
N GLU A 290 -12.61 28.85 11.19
CA GLU A 290 -11.26 29.33 10.91
C GLU A 290 -10.31 28.17 10.64
N PHE A 291 -10.41 27.08 11.41
CA PHE A 291 -9.63 25.86 11.18
C PHE A 291 -9.91 25.26 9.80
N ALA A 292 -11.17 25.09 9.42
CA ALA A 292 -11.56 24.54 8.11
C ALA A 292 -11.08 25.43 6.96
N VAL A 293 -11.18 26.76 7.09
CA VAL A 293 -10.65 27.70 6.10
C VAL A 293 -9.13 27.59 6.00
N ALA A 294 -8.42 27.48 7.13
CA ALA A 294 -6.96 27.33 7.13
C ALA A 294 -6.51 26.04 6.39
N VAL A 295 -7.21 24.92 6.62
CA VAL A 295 -6.97 23.66 5.88
C VAL A 295 -7.15 23.88 4.37
N MET A 296 -8.26 24.45 3.93
CA MET A 296 -8.53 24.64 2.50
C MET A 296 -7.56 25.62 1.83
N VAL A 297 -7.22 26.72 2.52
CA VAL A 297 -6.27 27.73 2.03
C VAL A 297 -4.85 27.18 1.95
N PHE A 298 -4.50 26.17 2.76
CA PHE A 298 -3.22 25.47 2.65
C PHE A 298 -3.20 24.48 1.48
N THR A 299 -4.25 23.66 1.37
CA THR A 299 -4.30 22.54 0.43
C THR A 299 -4.49 22.95 -1.02
N VAL A 300 -5.37 23.92 -1.32
CA VAL A 300 -5.64 24.29 -2.73
C VAL A 300 -4.38 24.78 -3.46
N PRO A 301 -3.52 25.64 -2.84
CA PRO A 301 -2.21 25.96 -3.42
C PRO A 301 -1.27 24.76 -3.56
N CYS A 302 -1.33 23.77 -2.66
CA CYS A 302 -0.55 22.54 -2.78
C CYS A 302 -0.90 21.76 -4.05
N ILE A 303 -2.21 21.62 -4.34
CA ILE A 303 -2.70 21.00 -5.58
C ILE A 303 -2.19 21.77 -6.80
N ALA A 304 -2.34 23.09 -6.79
CA ALA A 304 -1.87 23.94 -7.89
C ALA A 304 -0.35 23.82 -8.11
N ALA A 305 0.44 23.74 -7.03
CA ALA A 305 1.89 23.58 -7.12
C ALA A 305 2.29 22.26 -7.79
N VAL A 306 1.68 21.13 -7.39
CA VAL A 306 1.97 19.81 -7.99
C VAL A 306 1.50 19.75 -9.45
N PHE A 307 0.35 20.36 -9.76
CA PHE A 307 -0.11 20.51 -11.14
C PHE A 307 0.94 21.25 -11.99
N ILE A 308 1.35 22.45 -11.55
CA ILE A 308 2.32 23.28 -12.28
C ILE A 308 3.67 22.56 -12.43
N LEU A 309 4.16 21.88 -11.38
CA LEU A 309 5.42 21.14 -11.44
C LEU A 309 5.43 20.08 -12.54
N GLN A 310 4.32 19.36 -12.73
CA GLN A 310 4.17 18.36 -13.79
C GLN A 310 4.12 18.99 -15.20
N GLU A 311 3.40 20.10 -15.35
CA GLU A 311 3.28 20.83 -16.63
C GLU A 311 4.61 21.44 -17.11
N ILE A 312 5.53 21.75 -16.19
CA ILE A 312 6.82 22.39 -16.50
C ILE A 312 8.02 21.47 -16.28
N GLN A 313 7.82 20.17 -15.98
CA GLN A 313 8.90 19.31 -15.47
C GLN A 313 10.10 19.18 -16.40
N GLN A 314 9.89 19.34 -17.71
CA GLN A 314 10.94 19.32 -18.74
C GLN A 314 12.01 20.43 -18.55
N PHE A 315 11.68 21.50 -17.84
CA PHE A 315 12.58 22.62 -17.53
C PHE A 315 13.20 22.55 -16.13
N LEU A 316 12.77 21.58 -15.31
CA LEU A 316 13.22 21.42 -13.93
C LEU A 316 14.50 20.56 -13.87
N PRO A 317 15.35 20.73 -12.83
CA PRO A 317 16.56 19.91 -12.66
C PRO A 317 16.20 18.47 -12.31
N LEU A 318 17.20 17.59 -12.16
CA LEU A 318 17.03 16.18 -11.80
C LEU A 318 16.02 15.43 -12.70
N ASN A 319 16.19 15.60 -14.01
CA ASN A 319 15.44 14.89 -15.05
C ASN A 319 16.42 14.13 -15.97
N PRO A 320 17.13 13.10 -15.47
CA PRO A 320 18.16 12.40 -16.24
C PRO A 320 17.61 11.69 -17.48
N SER A 321 16.33 11.29 -17.46
CA SER A 321 15.65 10.64 -18.57
C SER A 321 15.04 11.63 -19.59
N GLY A 322 15.14 12.94 -19.36
CA GLY A 322 14.64 13.96 -20.29
C GLY A 322 13.12 13.93 -20.50
N LEU A 323 12.35 13.59 -19.46
CA LEU A 323 10.89 13.46 -19.53
C LEU A 323 10.20 14.81 -19.81
N GLY A 324 9.20 14.79 -20.69
CA GLY A 324 8.41 15.97 -21.10
C GLY A 324 7.30 16.35 -20.12
N ALA A 325 6.53 17.40 -20.41
CA ALA A 325 5.34 17.77 -19.65
C ALA A 325 4.30 16.64 -19.60
N VAL A 326 3.67 16.44 -18.44
CA VAL A 326 2.55 15.51 -18.26
C VAL A 326 1.27 16.14 -18.87
N PRO A 327 0.35 15.36 -19.49
CA PRO A 327 -0.93 15.88 -19.94
C PRO A 327 -1.77 16.49 -18.80
N TRP A 328 -2.44 17.62 -19.05
CA TRP A 328 -3.12 18.42 -18.03
C TRP A 328 -4.15 17.66 -17.19
N ASP A 329 -4.89 16.73 -17.79
CA ASP A 329 -5.93 15.96 -17.10
C ASP A 329 -5.31 14.95 -16.12
N LEU A 330 -4.21 14.32 -16.53
CA LEU A 330 -3.41 13.45 -15.68
C LEU A 330 -2.65 14.23 -14.59
N SER A 331 -2.11 15.40 -14.93
CA SER A 331 -1.49 16.33 -13.98
C SER A 331 -2.47 16.74 -12.88
N LEU A 332 -3.71 17.08 -13.25
CA LEU A 332 -4.77 17.45 -12.31
C LEU A 332 -5.16 16.26 -11.44
N ASN A 333 -5.39 15.09 -12.04
CA ASN A 333 -5.71 13.88 -11.32
C ASN A 333 -4.64 13.55 -10.27
N THR A 334 -3.37 13.51 -10.68
CA THR A 334 -2.22 13.22 -9.82
C THR A 334 -2.07 14.26 -8.71
N ALA A 335 -2.25 15.55 -9.00
CA ALA A 335 -2.16 16.61 -8.00
C ALA A 335 -3.25 16.49 -6.93
N VAL A 336 -4.50 16.21 -7.32
CA VAL A 336 -5.61 15.98 -6.40
C VAL A 336 -5.39 14.69 -5.61
N SER A 337 -4.95 13.64 -6.28
CA SER A 337 -4.68 12.32 -5.73
C SER A 337 -3.70 12.39 -4.54
N PHE A 338 -2.56 13.05 -4.72
CA PHE A 338 -1.56 13.19 -3.65
C PHE A 338 -2.00 14.16 -2.55
N ALA A 339 -2.65 15.28 -2.88
CA ALA A 339 -3.14 16.22 -1.87
C ALA A 339 -4.25 15.62 -0.98
N THR A 340 -5.05 14.70 -1.55
CA THR A 340 -6.13 14.01 -0.85
C THR A 340 -5.66 12.81 -0.02
N ASN A 341 -4.35 12.53 0.00
CA ASN A 341 -3.75 11.36 0.65
C ASN A 341 -4.23 10.03 0.04
N THR A 342 -4.64 10.04 -1.23
CA THR A 342 -5.11 8.85 -1.95
C THR A 342 -3.97 8.23 -2.75
N ASN A 343 -3.21 9.06 -3.45
CA ASN A 343 -2.12 8.65 -4.35
C ASN A 343 -2.52 7.56 -5.36
N TRP A 344 -3.75 7.60 -5.86
CA TRP A 344 -4.15 6.99 -7.13
C TRP A 344 -3.15 7.32 -8.24
N GLN A 345 -2.78 6.31 -9.03
CA GLN A 345 -1.83 6.42 -10.14
C GLN A 345 -2.48 5.89 -11.42
N ALA A 346 -2.81 6.80 -12.34
CA ALA A 346 -3.26 6.49 -13.70
C ALA A 346 -2.10 6.67 -14.71
N TYR A 347 -0.86 6.41 -14.29
CA TYR A 347 0.33 6.61 -15.09
C TYR A 347 1.41 5.62 -14.69
N VAL A 348 2.40 5.42 -15.58
CA VAL A 348 3.62 4.64 -15.31
C VAL A 348 4.71 5.62 -14.85
N PRO A 349 5.04 5.70 -13.55
CA PRO A 349 5.96 6.70 -13.01
C PRO A 349 7.33 6.74 -13.69
N GLU A 350 7.89 5.58 -14.02
CA GLU A 350 9.21 5.37 -14.65
C GLU A 350 9.44 6.26 -15.88
N VAL A 351 8.39 6.45 -16.68
CA VAL A 351 8.41 7.17 -17.95
C VAL A 351 7.57 8.45 -17.94
N THR A 352 6.91 8.75 -16.82
CA THR A 352 6.01 9.92 -16.70
C THR A 352 6.60 11.02 -15.84
N LEU A 353 7.27 10.70 -14.73
CA LEU A 353 7.67 11.69 -13.72
C LEU A 353 9.18 11.79 -13.52
N SER A 354 9.71 13.02 -13.59
CA SER A 354 11.11 13.31 -13.25
C SER A 354 11.40 13.13 -11.76
N TYR A 355 12.67 12.95 -11.40
CA TYR A 355 13.06 12.81 -9.99
C TYR A 355 12.71 14.06 -9.18
N PHE A 356 12.84 15.25 -9.77
CA PHE A 356 12.46 16.49 -9.09
C PHE A 356 10.96 16.59 -8.84
N THR A 357 10.12 16.20 -9.81
CA THR A 357 8.66 16.19 -9.63
C THR A 357 8.24 15.21 -8.53
N GLN A 358 8.82 14.01 -8.50
CA GLN A 358 8.61 13.04 -7.42
C GLN A 358 9.04 13.62 -6.06
N MET A 359 10.23 14.20 -5.98
CA MET A 359 10.82 14.67 -4.73
C MET A 359 10.20 15.96 -4.17
N VAL A 360 9.96 16.98 -5.01
CA VAL A 360 9.47 18.30 -4.57
C VAL A 360 7.95 18.40 -4.66
N GLY A 361 7.31 17.61 -5.53
CA GLY A 361 5.86 17.53 -5.63
C GLY A 361 5.31 16.45 -4.72
N LEU A 362 5.57 15.19 -5.06
CA LEU A 362 4.88 14.03 -4.49
C LEU A 362 5.30 13.72 -3.05
N VAL A 363 6.60 13.70 -2.75
CA VAL A 363 7.08 13.48 -1.37
C VAL A 363 6.60 14.59 -0.43
N VAL A 364 6.58 15.84 -0.89
CA VAL A 364 6.03 16.95 -0.09
C VAL A 364 4.57 16.70 0.23
N GLN A 365 3.76 16.32 -0.77
CA GLN A 365 2.36 15.96 -0.53
C GLN A 365 2.24 14.81 0.46
N ASN A 366 3.01 13.73 0.32
CA ASN A 366 2.96 12.58 1.23
C ASN A 366 3.14 12.94 2.72
N PHE A 367 3.94 13.97 3.01
CA PHE A 367 4.05 14.50 4.37
C PHE A 367 2.87 15.38 4.75
N VAL A 368 2.49 16.32 3.89
CA VAL A 368 1.51 17.34 4.26
C VAL A 368 0.07 16.82 4.27
N SER A 369 -0.30 15.90 3.38
CA SER A 369 -1.61 15.25 3.35
C SER A 369 -1.86 14.41 4.61
N ALA A 370 -0.85 13.65 5.04
CA ALA A 370 -0.86 12.89 6.28
C ALA A 370 -0.90 13.81 7.51
N ALA A 371 -0.09 14.88 7.51
CA ALA A 371 -0.09 15.87 8.58
C ALA A 371 -1.42 16.64 8.72
N VAL A 372 -2.11 16.93 7.62
CA VAL A 372 -3.47 17.49 7.64
C VAL A 372 -4.45 16.51 8.28
N GLY A 373 -4.39 15.22 7.92
CA GLY A 373 -5.22 14.18 8.53
C GLY A 373 -5.02 14.09 10.05
N LEU A 374 -3.77 14.08 10.50
CA LEU A 374 -3.42 14.13 11.93
C LEU A 374 -3.98 15.39 12.60
N ALA A 375 -3.78 16.57 12.01
CA ALA A 375 -4.26 17.82 12.59
C ALA A 375 -5.79 17.86 12.78
N VAL A 376 -6.55 17.37 11.79
CA VAL A 376 -8.02 17.29 11.86
C VAL A 376 -8.47 16.31 12.93
N LEU A 377 -7.83 15.14 13.02
CA LEU A 377 -8.10 14.19 14.08
C LEU A 377 -7.86 14.83 15.46
N ILE A 378 -6.70 15.46 15.68
CA ILE A 378 -6.39 16.08 16.97
C ILE A 378 -7.40 17.18 17.32
N ALA A 379 -7.86 17.97 16.35
CA ALA A 379 -8.93 18.94 16.54
C ALA A 379 -10.24 18.28 17.03
N LEU A 380 -10.61 17.12 16.46
CA LEU A 380 -11.75 16.33 16.92
C LEU A 380 -11.53 15.76 18.35
N ILE A 381 -10.32 15.32 18.68
CA ILE A 381 -9.98 14.85 20.04
C ILE A 381 -10.09 15.99 21.06
N TYR A 382 -9.70 17.22 20.68
CA TYR A 382 -9.93 18.40 21.50
C TYR A 382 -11.42 18.68 21.72
N ALA A 383 -12.26 18.44 20.71
CA ALA A 383 -13.70 18.57 20.88
C ALA A 383 -14.27 17.58 21.91
N PHE A 384 -13.67 16.41 22.12
CA PHE A 384 -14.09 15.49 23.19
C PHE A 384 -13.48 15.82 24.55
N SER A 385 -12.22 16.21 24.60
CA SER A 385 -11.48 16.43 25.86
C SER A 385 -11.73 17.79 26.52
N ARG A 386 -11.99 18.85 25.74
CA ARG A 386 -12.22 20.21 26.27
C ARG A 386 -13.66 20.36 26.81
N LYS A 387 -13.81 21.17 27.86
CA LYS A 387 -15.06 21.40 28.59
C LYS A 387 -15.61 22.79 28.27
N SER A 388 -16.70 22.87 27.52
CA SER A 388 -17.37 24.14 27.18
C SER A 388 -16.43 25.22 26.62
N ALA A 389 -15.55 24.83 25.70
CA ALA A 389 -14.65 25.75 25.01
C ALA A 389 -15.24 26.16 23.65
N THR A 390 -14.62 27.14 22.99
CA THR A 390 -15.04 27.62 21.66
C THR A 390 -14.03 27.32 20.55
N THR A 391 -12.88 26.73 20.90
CA THR A 391 -11.74 26.56 19.98
C THR A 391 -11.21 25.13 19.96
N LEU A 392 -10.56 24.77 18.85
CA LEU A 392 -10.08 23.42 18.54
C LEU A 392 -8.55 23.33 18.45
N GLY A 393 -7.81 24.28 19.04
CA GLY A 393 -6.37 24.41 18.81
C GLY A 393 -6.08 25.27 17.58
N ASN A 394 -4.90 25.11 17.00
CA ASN A 394 -4.44 25.87 15.84
C ASN A 394 -3.99 24.91 14.74
N PHE A 395 -4.53 25.06 13.53
CA PHE A 395 -4.20 24.20 12.40
C PHE A 395 -2.69 24.17 12.13
N TRP A 396 -2.03 25.32 12.09
CA TRP A 396 -0.61 25.42 11.75
C TRP A 396 0.30 24.76 12.79
N VAL A 397 -0.04 24.92 14.08
CA VAL A 397 0.68 24.26 15.17
C VAL A 397 0.57 22.74 15.04
N LEU A 398 -0.65 22.25 14.80
CA LEU A 398 -0.89 20.81 14.68
C LEU A 398 -0.26 20.22 13.41
N LEU A 399 -0.26 20.96 12.29
CA LEU A 399 0.40 20.58 11.05
C LEU A 399 1.92 20.44 11.26
N VAL A 400 2.56 21.45 11.86
CA VAL A 400 4.00 21.43 12.15
C VAL A 400 4.37 20.29 13.10
N ARG A 401 3.61 20.09 14.18
CA ARG A 401 3.82 18.97 15.12
C ARG A 401 3.68 17.61 14.44
N SER A 402 2.75 17.48 13.52
CA SER A 402 2.54 16.24 12.76
C SER A 402 3.73 15.92 11.87
N VAL A 403 4.26 16.91 11.15
CA VAL A 403 5.49 16.72 10.35
C VAL A 403 6.69 16.37 11.24
N MET A 404 6.80 16.96 12.43
CA MET A 404 7.86 16.61 13.40
C MET A 404 7.76 15.19 13.96
N ILE A 405 6.57 14.57 13.91
CA ILE A 405 6.39 13.15 14.23
C ILE A 405 6.82 12.29 13.04
N LEU A 406 6.33 12.62 11.84
CA LEU A 406 6.51 11.80 10.64
C LEU A 406 7.97 11.80 10.16
N LEU A 407 8.62 12.98 10.09
CA LEU A 407 9.94 13.14 9.51
C LEU A 407 11.03 12.24 10.14
N PRO A 408 11.25 12.23 11.47
CA PRO A 408 12.31 11.39 12.05
C PRO A 408 12.03 9.90 11.86
N ILE A 409 10.77 9.47 11.93
CA ILE A 409 10.39 8.07 11.73
C ILE A 409 10.61 7.68 10.25
N ALA A 410 10.23 8.56 9.31
CA ALA A 410 10.45 8.35 7.88
C ALA A 410 11.95 8.26 7.53
N VAL A 411 12.82 9.07 8.13
CA VAL A 411 14.28 8.95 7.96
C VAL A 411 14.78 7.58 8.41
N ILE A 412 14.34 7.09 9.56
CA ILE A 412 14.74 5.77 10.08
C ILE A 412 14.27 4.67 9.14
N ILE A 413 12.99 4.70 8.72
CA ILE A 413 12.43 3.70 7.81
C ILE A 413 13.17 3.74 6.47
N ALA A 414 13.42 4.91 5.89
CA ALA A 414 14.13 5.04 4.62
C ALA A 414 15.53 4.42 4.69
N LEU A 415 16.28 4.66 5.77
CA LEU A 415 17.60 4.06 5.94
C LEU A 415 17.55 2.54 6.15
N VAL A 416 16.53 2.03 6.83
CA VAL A 416 16.30 0.58 6.94
C VAL A 416 16.00 0.00 5.56
N LEU A 417 15.14 0.63 4.76
CA LEU A 417 14.82 0.19 3.40
C LEU A 417 16.05 0.21 2.48
N VAL A 418 16.87 1.27 2.54
CA VAL A 418 18.16 1.33 1.83
C VAL A 418 19.05 0.17 2.25
N SER A 419 19.15 -0.14 3.55
CA SER A 419 19.98 -1.26 4.00
C SER A 419 19.53 -2.63 3.45
N GLN A 420 18.28 -2.72 2.97
CA GLN A 420 17.72 -3.93 2.37
C GLN A 420 17.77 -3.95 0.84
N GLY A 421 18.15 -2.86 0.16
CA GLY A 421 18.28 -2.81 -1.31
C GLY A 421 17.44 -1.73 -2.01
N THR A 422 16.61 -0.97 -1.30
CA THR A 422 15.81 0.12 -1.91
C THR A 422 16.74 1.27 -2.33
N PRO A 423 16.78 1.66 -3.62
CA PRO A 423 17.71 2.69 -4.09
C PRO A 423 17.49 4.05 -3.43
N GLN A 424 18.58 4.80 -3.27
CA GLN A 424 18.54 6.20 -2.87
C GLN A 424 19.72 6.92 -3.50
N THR A 425 19.53 7.35 -4.74
CA THR A 425 20.57 8.01 -5.55
C THR A 425 19.96 9.05 -6.48
N PHE A 426 20.78 10.01 -6.93
CA PHE A 426 20.42 10.93 -8.01
C PHE A 426 21.08 10.54 -9.34
N GLY A 427 21.74 9.37 -9.39
CA GLY A 427 22.23 8.77 -10.63
C GLY A 427 21.07 8.42 -11.57
N GLY A 428 21.31 8.55 -12.87
CA GLY A 428 20.32 8.18 -13.89
C GLY A 428 20.14 6.66 -14.03
N PRO A 429 19.23 6.22 -14.91
CA PRO A 429 19.04 4.82 -15.22
C PRO A 429 20.33 4.14 -15.70
N VAL A 430 20.52 2.87 -15.35
CA VAL A 430 21.70 2.08 -15.71
C VAL A 430 21.31 1.06 -16.77
N THR A 431 22.00 1.06 -17.91
CA THR A 431 21.80 0.07 -18.97
C THR A 431 22.78 -1.08 -18.79
N VAL A 432 22.26 -2.31 -18.76
CA VAL A 432 23.01 -3.55 -18.56
C VAL A 432 22.78 -4.51 -19.73
N PRO A 433 23.76 -5.36 -20.11
CA PRO A 433 23.56 -6.38 -21.13
C PRO A 433 22.63 -7.48 -20.63
N LEU A 434 21.86 -8.07 -21.54
CA LEU A 434 21.10 -9.28 -21.27
C LEU A 434 22.00 -10.50 -21.41
N LEU A 435 21.93 -11.41 -20.43
CA LEU A 435 22.66 -12.67 -20.48
C LEU A 435 22.11 -13.60 -21.57
N ASP A 436 20.79 -13.62 -21.72
CA ASP A 436 20.09 -14.32 -22.81
C ASP A 436 19.37 -13.30 -23.69
N LYS A 437 19.87 -13.09 -24.91
CA LYS A 437 19.33 -12.11 -25.85
C LYS A 437 18.04 -12.64 -26.46
N LEU A 438 17.05 -11.77 -26.63
CA LEU A 438 15.76 -12.13 -27.21
C LEU A 438 15.36 -11.12 -28.28
N ASN A 439 14.36 -11.48 -29.09
CA ASN A 439 13.72 -10.55 -29.99
C ASN A 439 12.49 -9.93 -29.31
N ASP A 440 12.25 -8.65 -29.56
CA ASP A 440 11.00 -8.00 -29.17
C ASP A 440 9.81 -8.45 -30.04
N THR A 441 8.63 -7.90 -29.76
CA THR A 441 7.40 -8.18 -30.51
C THR A 441 7.46 -7.78 -31.99
N THR A 442 8.43 -6.97 -32.40
CA THR A 442 8.67 -6.57 -33.79
C THR A 442 9.73 -7.43 -34.48
N GLY A 443 10.36 -8.35 -33.75
CA GLY A 443 11.46 -9.18 -34.23
C GLY A 443 12.84 -8.53 -34.11
N ALA A 444 12.96 -7.37 -33.47
CA ALA A 444 14.24 -6.69 -33.28
C ALA A 444 15.01 -7.30 -32.10
N LEU A 445 16.31 -7.51 -32.28
CA LEU A 445 17.17 -8.06 -31.24
C LEU A 445 17.32 -7.07 -30.08
N VAL A 446 16.89 -7.49 -28.89
CA VAL A 446 17.09 -6.78 -27.63
C VAL A 446 18.23 -7.45 -26.89
N ALA A 447 19.29 -6.67 -26.67
CA ALA A 447 20.52 -7.14 -26.02
C ALA A 447 20.81 -6.45 -24.68
N THR A 448 19.95 -5.52 -24.25
CA THR A 448 20.15 -4.71 -23.05
C THR A 448 18.86 -4.47 -22.30
N GLN A 449 18.93 -4.38 -20.98
CA GLN A 449 17.86 -3.96 -20.07
C GLN A 449 18.26 -2.62 -19.43
N THR A 450 17.29 -1.75 -19.17
CA THR A 450 17.53 -0.49 -18.45
C THR A 450 16.91 -0.57 -17.07
N ILE A 451 17.71 -0.35 -16.02
CA ILE A 451 17.29 -0.37 -14.62
C ILE A 451 17.03 1.08 -14.17
N PRO A 452 15.79 1.46 -13.83
CA PRO A 452 15.51 2.80 -13.36
C PRO A 452 15.96 2.97 -11.91
N LEU A 453 16.71 4.03 -11.62
CA LEU A 453 17.12 4.40 -10.27
C LEU A 453 16.44 5.72 -9.83
N GLY A 454 16.74 6.18 -8.62
CA GLY A 454 16.25 7.46 -8.12
C GLY A 454 16.29 7.56 -6.59
N PRO A 455 15.80 8.67 -6.00
CA PRO A 455 15.65 8.84 -4.56
C PRO A 455 14.45 8.06 -3.98
N VAL A 456 14.39 6.75 -4.25
CA VAL A 456 13.23 5.88 -4.01
C VAL A 456 12.93 5.71 -2.53
N ALA A 457 13.91 5.31 -1.72
CA ALA A 457 13.69 4.95 -0.31
C ALA A 457 13.06 6.06 0.52
N SER A 458 13.44 7.31 0.25
CA SER A 458 12.88 8.48 0.92
C SER A 458 11.37 8.63 0.67
N GLN A 459 10.93 8.36 -0.56
CA GLN A 459 9.51 8.38 -0.92
C GLN A 459 8.76 7.18 -0.38
N VAL A 460 9.32 5.97 -0.51
CA VAL A 460 8.73 4.73 0.00
C VAL A 460 8.49 4.83 1.51
N ALA A 461 9.45 5.34 2.28
CA ALA A 461 9.30 5.45 3.73
C ALA A 461 8.09 6.31 4.15
N ILE A 462 7.91 7.49 3.52
CA ILE A 462 6.77 8.36 3.86
C ILE A 462 5.47 7.88 3.21
N LYS A 463 5.52 7.26 2.02
CA LYS A 463 4.29 6.73 1.41
C LYS A 463 3.66 5.66 2.30
N MET A 464 4.48 4.84 2.96
CA MET A 464 4.00 3.84 3.91
C MET A 464 3.61 4.48 5.25
N LEU A 465 4.51 5.24 5.88
CA LEU A 465 4.26 5.81 7.21
C LEU A 465 3.05 6.77 7.26
N GLY A 466 2.85 7.54 6.19
CA GLY A 466 1.74 8.48 6.07
C GLY A 466 0.46 7.87 5.48
N THR A 467 0.45 6.55 5.25
CA THR A 467 -0.63 5.82 4.55
C THR A 467 -1.06 6.53 3.28
N ASN A 468 -0.09 6.86 2.43
CA ASN A 468 -0.33 7.55 1.16
C ASN A 468 -0.38 6.58 -0.02
N GLY A 469 0.56 5.64 -0.10
CA GLY A 469 0.54 4.55 -1.09
C GLY A 469 1.15 4.81 -2.45
N GLY A 470 1.41 6.06 -2.85
CA GLY A 470 1.91 6.35 -4.21
C GLY A 470 3.31 5.79 -4.47
N GLY A 471 3.40 4.80 -5.35
CA GLY A 471 4.63 4.12 -5.75
C GLY A 471 5.58 5.04 -6.51
N TYR A 472 6.89 4.82 -6.33
CA TYR A 472 7.90 5.47 -7.16
C TYR A 472 7.94 4.87 -8.57
N TYR A 473 7.53 3.60 -8.69
CA TYR A 473 7.37 2.81 -9.91
C TYR A 473 5.92 2.30 -10.03
N ASN A 474 5.53 1.86 -11.23
CA ASN A 474 4.15 1.48 -11.52
C ASN A 474 3.69 0.24 -10.72
N ALA A 475 4.54 -0.78 -10.62
CA ALA A 475 4.30 -1.95 -9.79
C ALA A 475 4.35 -1.66 -8.27
N ASN A 476 4.59 -0.41 -7.87
CA ASN A 476 4.50 0.05 -6.49
C ASN A 476 5.36 -0.82 -5.54
N SER A 477 4.75 -1.39 -4.50
CA SER A 477 5.47 -2.19 -3.49
C SER A 477 5.71 -3.62 -3.96
N ALA A 478 5.20 -4.00 -5.13
CA ALA A 478 5.56 -5.27 -5.78
C ALA A 478 6.92 -5.10 -6.47
N HIS A 479 7.27 -3.88 -6.89
CA HIS A 479 8.54 -3.59 -7.53
C HIS A 479 9.73 -3.95 -6.60
N PRO A 480 10.69 -4.77 -7.06
CA PRO A 480 11.82 -5.17 -6.22
C PRO A 480 12.65 -3.99 -5.70
N LEU A 481 12.79 -2.92 -6.48
CA LEU A 481 13.49 -1.71 -6.02
C LEU A 481 12.71 -0.86 -5.00
N GLU A 482 11.40 -1.05 -4.78
CA GLU A 482 10.74 -0.38 -3.64
C GLU A 482 10.81 -1.25 -2.39
N ASN A 483 10.57 -2.55 -2.55
CA ASN A 483 10.44 -3.51 -1.46
C ASN A 483 11.28 -4.78 -1.71
N PRO A 484 12.61 -4.73 -1.59
CA PRO A 484 13.53 -5.75 -2.11
C PRO A 484 13.48 -7.10 -1.38
N THR A 485 13.13 -7.11 -0.09
CA THR A 485 13.29 -8.29 0.77
C THR A 485 12.02 -8.61 1.55
N PRO A 486 11.87 -9.84 2.05
CA PRO A 486 10.81 -10.17 2.99
C PRO A 486 10.79 -9.27 4.25
N PHE A 487 11.96 -8.87 4.75
CA PHE A 487 12.06 -7.98 5.90
C PHE A 487 11.67 -6.54 5.56
N SER A 488 12.04 -6.00 4.39
CA SER A 488 11.54 -4.69 3.97
C SER A 488 10.01 -4.70 3.86
N ASN A 489 9.42 -5.81 3.41
CA ASN A 489 7.97 -5.95 3.34
C ASN A 489 7.32 -5.93 4.73
N PHE A 490 7.93 -6.61 5.71
CA PHE A 490 7.52 -6.50 7.10
C PHE A 490 7.60 -5.06 7.62
N VAL A 491 8.70 -4.35 7.33
CA VAL A 491 8.90 -2.93 7.72
C VAL A 491 7.86 -2.03 7.08
N GLU A 492 7.52 -2.25 5.81
CA GLU A 492 6.48 -1.52 5.09
C GLU A 492 5.08 -1.73 5.67
N MET A 493 4.69 -3.00 5.94
CA MET A 493 3.43 -3.32 6.63
C MET A 493 3.38 -2.71 8.04
N PHE A 494 4.50 -2.74 8.76
CA PHE A 494 4.60 -2.10 10.06
C PHE A 494 4.43 -0.58 9.95
N ALA A 495 5.08 0.06 8.98
CA ALA A 495 5.05 1.50 8.79
C ALA A 495 3.63 2.02 8.48
N MET A 496 2.84 1.31 7.66
CA MET A 496 1.47 1.73 7.33
C MET A 496 0.51 1.68 8.54
N ILE A 497 0.63 0.70 9.42
CA ILE A 497 -0.35 0.49 10.50
C ILE A 497 0.05 1.14 11.83
N ILE A 498 1.34 1.41 12.05
CA ILE A 498 1.83 1.79 13.39
C ILE A 498 1.30 3.15 13.86
N ILE A 499 1.20 4.15 12.98
CA ILE A 499 0.63 5.46 13.31
C ILE A 499 -0.88 5.35 13.57
N PRO A 500 -1.69 4.75 12.67
CA PRO A 500 -3.11 4.47 12.95
C PRO A 500 -3.36 3.77 14.30
N ALA A 501 -2.62 2.70 14.61
CA ALA A 501 -2.73 1.99 15.88
C ALA A 501 -2.34 2.88 17.08
N ALA A 502 -1.24 3.63 16.97
CA ALA A 502 -0.78 4.56 18.01
C ALA A 502 -1.75 5.74 18.24
N LEU A 503 -2.53 6.14 17.23
CA LEU A 503 -3.53 7.19 17.37
C LEU A 503 -4.68 6.79 18.30
N CYS A 504 -5.05 5.50 18.35
CA CYS A 504 -6.03 5.01 19.32
C CYS A 504 -5.54 5.19 20.78
N ILE A 505 -4.25 4.94 21.04
CA ILE A 505 -3.62 5.18 22.34
C ILE A 505 -3.47 6.68 22.62
N THR A 506 -3.13 7.47 21.59
CA THR A 506 -3.04 8.93 21.67
C THR A 506 -4.39 9.51 22.10
N PHE A 507 -5.46 9.10 21.42
CA PHE A 507 -6.83 9.45 21.75
C PHE A 507 -7.19 9.08 23.20
N GLY A 508 -7.03 7.82 23.59
CA GLY A 508 -7.33 7.36 24.95
C GLY A 508 -6.56 8.15 26.01
N THR A 509 -5.32 8.53 25.73
CA THR A 509 -4.48 9.33 26.63
C THR A 509 -4.97 10.78 26.72
N MET A 510 -5.31 11.41 25.60
CA MET A 510 -5.76 12.80 25.55
C MET A 510 -7.14 13.02 26.15
N ILE A 511 -8.04 12.05 26.06
CA ILE A 511 -9.36 12.13 26.71
C ILE A 511 -9.35 11.64 28.18
N GLY A 512 -8.20 11.18 28.67
CA GLY A 512 -8.02 10.74 30.07
C GLY A 512 -8.50 9.32 30.39
N SER A 513 -8.71 8.46 29.39
CA SER A 513 -9.06 7.05 29.59
C SER A 513 -8.43 6.13 28.54
N ARG A 514 -7.35 5.44 28.94
CA ARG A 514 -6.66 4.44 28.09
C ARG A 514 -7.57 3.30 27.64
N ARG A 515 -8.55 2.92 28.48
CA ARG A 515 -9.50 1.83 28.18
C ARG A 515 -10.30 2.10 26.91
N LYS A 516 -10.63 3.37 26.65
CA LYS A 516 -11.39 3.77 25.46
C LYS A 516 -10.55 3.65 24.19
N GLY A 517 -9.27 4.03 24.26
CA GLY A 517 -8.32 3.79 23.16
C GLY A 517 -8.13 2.30 22.87
N VAL A 518 -7.97 1.48 23.91
CA VAL A 518 -7.87 0.01 23.76
C VAL A 518 -9.14 -0.59 23.18
N ALA A 519 -10.33 -0.10 23.58
CA ALA A 519 -11.59 -0.57 23.02
C ALA A 519 -11.69 -0.36 21.50
N LEU A 520 -11.15 0.74 20.98
CA LEU A 520 -11.09 1.00 19.53
C LEU A 520 -10.13 0.05 18.82
N ILE A 521 -8.94 -0.19 19.38
CA ILE A 521 -7.99 -1.18 18.83
C ILE A 521 -8.63 -2.56 18.79
N LEU A 522 -9.29 -2.98 19.86
CA LEU A 522 -9.98 -4.28 19.91
C LEU A 522 -11.11 -4.37 18.88
N ALA A 523 -11.90 -3.31 18.71
CA ALA A 523 -12.96 -3.29 17.69
C ALA A 523 -12.40 -3.43 16.27
N MET A 524 -11.35 -2.66 15.94
CA MET A 524 -10.67 -2.74 14.64
C MET A 524 -10.06 -4.13 14.41
N THR A 525 -9.38 -4.67 15.42
CA THR A 525 -8.75 -6.00 15.35
C THR A 525 -9.77 -7.12 15.14
N LEU A 526 -10.94 -7.02 15.77
CA LEU A 526 -12.04 -7.99 15.60
C LEU A 526 -12.64 -8.00 14.19
N ILE A 527 -12.47 -6.92 13.42
CA ILE A 527 -12.84 -6.87 12.00
C ILE A 527 -11.68 -7.33 11.12
N PHE A 528 -10.47 -6.82 11.39
CA PHE A 528 -9.26 -7.11 10.62
C PHE A 528 -8.93 -8.61 10.53
N LEU A 529 -8.94 -9.33 11.66
CA LEU A 529 -8.48 -10.73 11.70
C LEU A 529 -9.37 -11.70 10.90
N PRO A 530 -10.72 -11.64 10.96
CA PRO A 530 -11.56 -12.45 10.08
C PRO A 530 -11.37 -12.14 8.60
N LEU A 531 -11.25 -10.85 8.22
CA LEU A 531 -11.03 -10.47 6.83
C LEU A 531 -9.67 -11.00 6.34
N LEU A 532 -8.61 -10.84 7.13
CA LEU A 532 -7.30 -11.43 6.86
C LEU A 532 -7.37 -12.95 6.69
N GLY A 533 -8.05 -13.64 7.60
CA GLY A 533 -8.20 -15.09 7.53
C GLY A 533 -8.91 -15.56 6.26
N LEU A 534 -9.96 -14.85 5.83
CA LEU A 534 -10.68 -15.15 4.59
C LEU A 534 -9.83 -14.92 3.34
N THR A 535 -9.08 -13.82 3.30
CA THR A 535 -8.16 -13.53 2.18
C THR A 535 -7.07 -14.59 2.09
N ILE A 536 -6.42 -14.94 3.21
CA ILE A 536 -5.40 -16.00 3.26
C ILE A 536 -5.98 -17.33 2.79
N TRP A 537 -7.13 -17.73 3.33
CA TRP A 537 -7.79 -18.99 2.96
C TRP A 537 -8.08 -19.05 1.46
N SER A 538 -8.60 -17.96 0.91
CA SER A 538 -8.93 -17.86 -0.51
C SER A 538 -7.69 -17.91 -1.40
N GLU A 539 -6.60 -17.21 -1.05
CA GLU A 539 -5.38 -17.20 -1.85
C GLU A 539 -4.58 -18.52 -1.72
N GLN A 540 -4.49 -19.10 -0.52
CA GLN A 540 -3.82 -20.39 -0.32
C GLN A 540 -4.60 -21.56 -0.93
N GLY A 541 -5.90 -21.40 -1.19
CA GLY A 541 -6.71 -22.39 -1.91
C GLY A 541 -6.27 -22.58 -3.37
N GLY A 542 -5.49 -21.67 -3.94
CA GLY A 542 -5.07 -21.70 -5.33
C GLY A 542 -6.19 -21.38 -6.31
N ASN A 543 -5.86 -21.37 -7.60
CA ASN A 543 -6.83 -21.26 -8.68
C ASN A 543 -7.21 -22.66 -9.20
N PRO A 544 -8.45 -23.11 -8.96
CA PRO A 544 -8.87 -24.45 -9.37
C PRO A 544 -8.86 -24.69 -10.88
N VAL A 545 -8.86 -23.64 -11.70
CA VAL A 545 -8.77 -23.74 -13.17
C VAL A 545 -7.40 -24.26 -13.61
N LEU A 546 -6.37 -24.10 -12.79
CA LEU A 546 -5.00 -24.51 -13.11
C LEU A 546 -4.71 -25.97 -12.73
N THR A 547 -5.44 -26.53 -11.75
CA THR A 547 -5.22 -27.90 -11.27
C THR A 547 -5.34 -28.96 -12.38
N PRO A 548 -6.36 -28.93 -13.28
CA PRO A 548 -6.45 -29.87 -14.39
C PRO A 548 -5.32 -29.78 -15.42
N LEU A 549 -4.52 -28.70 -15.40
CA LEU A 549 -3.40 -28.49 -16.30
C LEU A 549 -2.08 -29.11 -15.78
N GLY A 550 -2.11 -29.78 -14.61
CA GLY A 550 -0.91 -30.38 -14.00
C GLY A 550 -0.03 -29.38 -13.25
N VAL A 551 -0.62 -28.27 -12.78
CA VAL A 551 0.06 -27.23 -12.00
C VAL A 551 0.02 -27.56 -10.52
N ASP A 552 1.19 -27.65 -9.88
CA ASP A 552 1.34 -27.85 -8.44
C ASP A 552 1.17 -26.51 -7.70
N GLN A 553 0.07 -26.41 -6.95
CA GLN A 553 -0.28 -25.27 -6.11
C GLN A 553 -0.17 -25.58 -4.62
N ALA A 554 0.37 -26.75 -4.24
CA ALA A 554 0.44 -27.16 -2.86
C ALA A 554 1.57 -26.44 -2.10
N PRO A 555 1.31 -25.85 -0.92
CA PRO A 555 2.35 -25.27 -0.09
C PRO A 555 3.33 -26.34 0.36
N SER A 556 4.63 -26.08 0.23
CA SER A 556 5.69 -26.99 0.64
C SER A 556 6.87 -26.24 1.26
N ALA A 557 7.91 -26.95 1.71
CA ALA A 557 9.14 -26.31 2.18
C ALA A 557 9.89 -25.57 1.05
N PHE A 558 9.54 -25.83 -0.22
CA PHE A 558 10.24 -25.34 -1.40
C PHE A 558 9.41 -24.37 -2.27
N GLN A 559 8.13 -24.16 -1.92
CA GLN A 559 7.26 -23.19 -2.59
C GLN A 559 6.12 -22.73 -1.66
N SER A 560 5.66 -21.49 -1.84
CA SER A 560 4.51 -20.94 -1.10
C SER A 560 3.21 -21.70 -1.36
N GLY A 561 3.03 -22.25 -2.57
CA GLY A 561 1.74 -22.73 -3.05
C GLY A 561 0.71 -21.60 -3.26
N GLY A 562 -0.55 -21.99 -3.44
CA GLY A 562 -1.67 -21.08 -3.61
C GLY A 562 -1.67 -20.33 -4.96
N ASN A 563 -2.45 -19.25 -5.00
CA ASN A 563 -2.59 -18.39 -6.17
C ASN A 563 -1.38 -17.45 -6.31
N MET A 564 -0.42 -17.83 -7.14
CA MET A 564 0.81 -17.04 -7.39
C MET A 564 0.69 -16.03 -8.54
N GLU A 565 -0.46 -15.98 -9.24
CA GLU A 565 -0.72 -14.95 -10.24
C GLU A 565 -0.76 -13.56 -9.59
N GLY A 566 0.00 -12.62 -10.14
CA GLY A 566 0.14 -11.27 -9.60
C GLY A 566 0.85 -11.19 -8.24
N LYS A 567 1.49 -12.27 -7.75
CA LYS A 567 2.29 -12.29 -6.51
C LYS A 567 3.78 -12.23 -6.80
N GLU A 568 4.59 -12.07 -5.77
CA GLU A 568 6.05 -12.12 -5.83
C GLU A 568 6.56 -13.30 -5.00
N VAL A 569 7.54 -14.05 -5.50
CA VAL A 569 8.10 -15.24 -4.82
C VAL A 569 8.72 -14.86 -3.48
N ARG A 570 9.39 -13.72 -3.41
CA ARG A 570 9.96 -13.19 -2.15
C ARG A 570 8.94 -13.07 -1.02
N PHE A 571 7.65 -12.92 -1.30
CA PHE A 571 6.61 -12.80 -0.26
C PHE A 571 5.75 -14.04 -0.09
N GLY A 572 5.44 -14.73 -1.19
CA GLY A 572 4.46 -15.81 -1.20
C GLY A 572 3.01 -15.31 -1.04
N ALA A 573 2.06 -16.23 -1.11
CA ALA A 573 0.63 -15.91 -1.12
C ALA A 573 0.14 -15.36 0.24
N VAL A 574 0.60 -15.93 1.37
CA VAL A 574 0.14 -15.54 2.71
C VAL A 574 0.54 -14.10 3.06
N THR A 575 1.81 -13.75 2.86
CA THR A 575 2.31 -12.41 3.16
C THR A 575 1.74 -11.37 2.20
N SER A 576 1.49 -11.75 0.94
CA SER A 576 0.76 -10.90 -0.02
C SER A 576 -0.67 -10.62 0.45
N ALA A 577 -1.39 -11.63 0.94
CA ALA A 577 -2.73 -11.45 1.53
C ALA A 577 -2.70 -10.56 2.77
N LEU A 578 -1.70 -10.72 3.66
CA LEU A 578 -1.52 -9.86 4.83
C LEU A 578 -1.29 -8.39 4.43
N PHE A 579 -0.44 -8.15 3.44
CA PHE A 579 -0.18 -6.81 2.94
C PHE A 579 -1.43 -6.21 2.28
N ALA A 580 -2.14 -6.98 1.45
CA ALA A 580 -3.34 -6.55 0.75
C ALA A 580 -4.45 -6.14 1.73
N VAL A 581 -4.73 -6.91 2.77
CA VAL A 581 -5.72 -6.51 3.79
C VAL A 581 -5.20 -5.32 4.59
N SER A 582 -3.91 -5.28 4.93
CA SER A 582 -3.35 -4.13 5.68
C SER A 582 -3.45 -2.82 4.89
N THR A 583 -3.16 -2.84 3.60
CA THR A 583 -3.18 -1.63 2.75
C THR A 583 -4.60 -1.17 2.42
N THR A 584 -5.57 -2.09 2.31
CA THR A 584 -6.99 -1.76 2.13
C THR A 584 -7.69 -1.35 3.41
N SER A 585 -7.23 -1.82 4.57
CA SER A 585 -7.78 -1.45 5.87
C SER A 585 -7.29 -0.09 6.33
N THR A 586 -6.03 0.24 6.01
CA THR A 586 -5.34 1.45 6.48
C THR A 586 -5.45 2.62 5.51
N SER A 587 -6.29 2.56 4.48
CA SER A 587 -6.36 3.58 3.43
C SER A 587 -4.99 3.90 2.84
N CYS A 588 -4.07 2.92 2.81
CA CYS A 588 -2.71 3.17 2.39
C CYS A 588 -2.59 3.14 0.88
N GLY A 589 -3.18 2.15 0.21
CA GLY A 589 -3.16 2.04 -1.26
C GLY A 589 -1.86 1.55 -1.89
N ALA A 590 -0.81 1.30 -1.10
CA ALA A 590 0.38 0.60 -1.59
C ALA A 590 0.01 -0.83 -1.98
N VAL A 591 0.53 -1.35 -3.10
CA VAL A 591 0.20 -2.70 -3.59
C VAL A 591 1.49 -3.50 -3.77
N ASN A 592 1.65 -4.62 -3.06
CA ASN A 592 2.80 -5.53 -3.22
C ASN A 592 2.48 -6.80 -4.05
N SER A 593 1.21 -6.94 -4.43
CA SER A 593 0.68 -8.02 -5.25
C SER A 593 -0.57 -7.52 -5.96
N MET A 594 -0.71 -7.76 -7.25
CA MET A 594 -1.77 -7.16 -8.06
C MET A 594 -3.16 -7.65 -7.63
N HIS A 595 -4.02 -6.73 -7.18
CA HIS A 595 -5.33 -7.07 -6.62
C HIS A 595 -6.33 -7.59 -7.65
N ASP A 596 -6.21 -7.25 -8.94
CA ASP A 596 -7.03 -7.90 -10.00
C ASP A 596 -6.83 -9.41 -10.03
N SER A 597 -5.59 -9.85 -9.79
CA SER A 597 -5.23 -11.26 -9.86
C SER A 597 -5.55 -12.04 -8.60
N PHE A 598 -6.24 -11.44 -7.62
CA PHE A 598 -6.68 -12.15 -6.42
C PHE A 598 -7.88 -13.04 -6.75
N MET A 599 -8.04 -14.11 -5.98
CA MET A 599 -9.20 -14.97 -6.03
C MET A 599 -10.46 -14.15 -5.67
N PRO A 600 -11.66 -14.51 -6.18
CA PRO A 600 -12.81 -13.59 -6.13
C PRO A 600 -13.27 -13.26 -4.70
N VAL A 601 -13.14 -14.22 -3.77
CA VAL A 601 -13.44 -14.00 -2.35
C VAL A 601 -12.44 -13.01 -1.74
N ALA A 602 -11.15 -13.19 -2.01
CA ALA A 602 -10.10 -12.30 -1.53
C ALA A 602 -10.26 -10.87 -2.10
N GLY A 603 -10.45 -10.72 -3.42
CA GLY A 603 -10.73 -9.42 -4.04
C GLY A 603 -12.02 -8.77 -3.51
N GLY A 604 -13.05 -9.58 -3.21
CA GLY A 604 -14.28 -9.13 -2.55
C GLY A 604 -14.07 -8.66 -1.11
N VAL A 605 -13.17 -9.30 -0.35
CA VAL A 605 -12.78 -8.85 0.99
C VAL A 605 -12.07 -7.49 0.92
N LEU A 606 -11.14 -7.31 -0.03
CA LEU A 606 -10.45 -6.03 -0.24
C LEU A 606 -11.42 -4.89 -0.57
N LEU A 607 -12.41 -5.13 -1.42
CA LEU A 607 -13.51 -4.19 -1.68
C LEU A 607 -14.32 -3.89 -0.43
N PHE A 608 -14.72 -4.94 0.29
CA PHE A 608 -15.57 -4.83 1.46
C PHE A 608 -14.89 -4.02 2.58
N ASP A 609 -13.59 -4.22 2.76
CA ASP A 609 -12.78 -3.49 3.74
C ASP A 609 -12.82 -1.97 3.49
N MET A 610 -12.60 -1.54 2.24
CA MET A 610 -12.76 -0.13 1.86
C MET A 610 -14.22 0.35 1.98
N HIS A 611 -15.21 -0.51 1.67
CA HIS A 611 -16.64 -0.21 1.84
C HIS A 611 -17.05 0.06 3.30
N LEU A 612 -16.29 -0.44 4.28
CA LEU A 612 -16.50 -0.10 5.69
C LEU A 612 -16.15 1.37 6.00
N GLY A 613 -15.59 2.11 5.05
CA GLY A 613 -15.27 3.53 5.18
C GLY A 613 -13.88 3.78 5.75
N GLU A 614 -12.94 2.85 5.54
CA GLU A 614 -11.54 2.98 5.97
C GLU A 614 -11.40 3.20 7.48
N VAL A 615 -12.22 2.49 8.28
CA VAL A 615 -12.29 2.66 9.75
C VAL A 615 -11.52 1.60 10.53
N VAL A 616 -11.00 0.58 9.86
CA VAL A 616 -10.27 -0.54 10.49
C VAL A 616 -8.79 -0.17 10.54
N PHE A 617 -8.37 0.45 11.64
CA PHE A 617 -7.13 1.25 11.73
C PHE A 617 -7.17 2.48 10.81
N GLY A 618 -7.41 2.30 9.52
CA GLY A 618 -7.66 3.35 8.53
C GLY A 618 -6.48 4.28 8.31
N GLY A 619 -6.70 5.28 7.46
CA GLY A 619 -5.68 6.26 7.10
C GLY A 619 -5.19 7.11 8.28
N VAL A 620 -3.98 7.65 8.15
CA VAL A 620 -3.35 8.50 9.16
C VAL A 620 -4.23 9.71 9.48
N GLY A 621 -4.87 9.65 10.64
CA GLY A 621 -5.88 10.60 11.08
C GLY A 621 -7.30 10.25 10.62
N SER A 622 -7.47 9.98 9.32
CA SER A 622 -8.78 9.75 8.72
C SER A 622 -9.51 8.52 9.21
N GLY A 623 -8.80 7.42 9.39
CA GLY A 623 -9.38 6.21 9.94
C GLY A 623 -9.97 6.41 11.31
N LEU A 624 -9.22 7.07 12.20
CA LEU A 624 -9.68 7.25 13.57
C LEU A 624 -10.80 8.30 13.67
N TYR A 625 -10.80 9.40 12.91
CA TYR A 625 -11.96 10.30 12.94
C TYR A 625 -13.21 9.63 12.35
N GLY A 626 -13.06 8.79 11.31
CA GLY A 626 -14.15 8.00 10.73
C GLY A 626 -14.71 7.00 11.74
N MET A 627 -13.81 6.27 12.42
CA MET A 627 -14.17 5.37 13.51
C MET A 627 -14.90 6.11 14.64
N LEU A 628 -14.44 7.29 15.05
CA LEU A 628 -15.11 8.08 16.09
C LEU A 628 -16.50 8.56 15.66
N ILE A 629 -16.73 8.78 14.37
CA ILE A 629 -18.06 9.07 13.83
C ILE A 629 -18.96 7.83 13.90
N PHE A 630 -18.45 6.64 13.56
CA PHE A 630 -19.19 5.39 13.80
C PHE A 630 -19.47 5.15 15.29
N VAL A 631 -18.56 5.51 16.19
CA VAL A 631 -18.79 5.45 17.64
C VAL A 631 -19.95 6.36 18.05
N ILE A 632 -20.06 7.57 17.48
CA ILE A 632 -21.20 8.47 17.72
C ILE A 632 -22.50 7.80 17.27
N ILE A 633 -22.53 7.20 16.08
CA ILE A 633 -23.72 6.54 15.53
C ILE A 633 -24.09 5.31 16.35
N ALA A 634 -23.13 4.45 16.66
CA ALA A 634 -23.35 3.25 17.47
C ALA A 634 -23.90 3.62 18.86
N MET A 635 -23.35 4.67 19.48
CA MET A 635 -23.86 5.19 20.76
C MET A 635 -25.26 5.80 20.62
N PHE A 636 -25.53 6.47 19.51
CA PHE A 636 -26.85 7.03 19.21
C PHE A 636 -27.92 5.94 19.12
N ILE A 637 -27.67 4.89 18.32
CA ILE A 637 -28.59 3.77 18.16
C ILE A 637 -28.76 3.02 19.48
N ALA A 638 -27.67 2.76 20.22
CA ALA A 638 -27.74 2.08 21.51
C ALA A 638 -28.55 2.88 22.55
N GLY A 639 -28.36 4.21 22.60
CA GLY A 639 -29.15 5.07 23.49
C GLY A 639 -30.63 5.03 23.16
N LEU A 640 -30.99 5.08 21.87
CA LEU A 640 -32.38 4.95 21.42
C LEU A 640 -33.01 3.60 21.81
N MET A 641 -32.29 2.49 21.62
CA MET A 641 -32.78 1.15 21.98
C MET A 641 -33.06 0.99 23.48
N VAL A 642 -32.29 1.67 24.33
CA VAL A 642 -32.46 1.66 25.80
C VAL A 642 -33.42 2.77 26.27
N GLY A 643 -33.92 3.61 25.36
CA GLY A 643 -34.83 4.72 25.68
C GLY A 643 -34.16 5.87 26.44
N ARG A 644 -32.86 6.09 26.22
CA ARG A 644 -32.05 7.14 26.88
C ARG A 644 -31.45 8.08 25.86
N THR A 645 -31.20 9.33 26.27
CA THR A 645 -30.46 10.28 25.43
C THR A 645 -29.04 9.77 25.20
N PRO A 646 -28.58 9.64 23.95
CA PRO A 646 -27.23 9.19 23.66
C PRO A 646 -26.16 10.11 24.26
N GLU A 647 -25.18 9.51 24.89
CA GLU A 647 -24.09 10.21 25.56
C GLU A 647 -22.76 9.53 25.20
N LEU A 648 -21.82 10.30 24.67
CA LEU A 648 -20.47 9.84 24.36
C LEU A 648 -19.45 10.67 25.12
N TYR A 649 -18.66 10.02 25.97
CA TYR A 649 -17.59 10.64 26.77
C TYR A 649 -18.08 11.80 27.65
N GLY A 650 -19.29 11.71 28.17
CA GLY A 650 -19.92 12.78 28.97
C GLY A 650 -20.63 13.84 28.13
N LYS A 651 -20.54 13.80 26.80
CA LYS A 651 -21.18 14.76 25.91
C LYS A 651 -22.45 14.17 25.30
N LYS A 652 -23.56 14.91 25.43
CA LYS A 652 -24.83 14.52 24.81
C LYS A 652 -24.75 14.66 23.30
N ILE A 653 -25.13 13.60 22.59
CA ILE A 653 -25.26 13.59 21.14
C ILE A 653 -26.71 13.93 20.81
N GLU A 654 -26.91 15.06 20.14
CA GLU A 654 -28.23 15.57 19.77
C GLU A 654 -28.45 15.39 18.25
N GLN A 655 -29.63 15.80 17.79
CA GLN A 655 -30.03 15.67 16.39
C GLN A 655 -29.04 16.34 15.43
N HIS A 656 -28.44 17.46 15.82
CA HIS A 656 -27.48 18.19 14.97
C HIS A 656 -26.20 17.38 14.72
N GLU A 657 -25.58 16.82 15.78
CA GLU A 657 -24.39 15.99 15.62
C GLU A 657 -24.70 14.72 14.82
N MET A 658 -25.87 14.11 15.08
CA MET A 658 -26.28 12.90 14.37
C MET A 658 -26.46 13.16 12.87
N LYS A 659 -27.09 14.28 12.48
CA LYS A 659 -27.23 14.65 11.06
C LYS A 659 -25.88 14.77 10.36
N ILE A 660 -24.91 15.44 10.99
CA ILE A 660 -23.56 15.59 10.42
C ILE A 660 -22.90 14.21 10.31
N ALA A 661 -22.93 13.40 11.37
CA ALA A 661 -22.34 12.06 11.38
C ALA A 661 -22.91 11.17 10.26
N THR A 662 -24.24 11.18 10.07
CA THR A 662 -24.88 10.43 8.98
C THR A 662 -24.45 10.92 7.60
N ILE A 663 -24.39 12.24 7.38
CA ILE A 663 -23.98 12.81 6.08
C ILE A 663 -22.54 12.42 5.76
N VAL A 664 -21.64 12.44 6.75
CA VAL A 664 -20.24 12.02 6.56
C VAL A 664 -20.16 10.60 6.02
N ILE A 665 -20.93 9.65 6.58
CA ILE A 665 -20.92 8.26 6.10
C ILE A 665 -21.57 8.10 4.73
N LEU A 666 -22.63 8.87 4.45
CA LEU A 666 -23.36 8.74 3.18
C LEU A 666 -22.60 9.30 1.98
N ILE A 667 -21.73 10.30 2.16
CA ILE A 667 -21.02 10.93 1.03
C ILE A 667 -20.20 9.90 0.24
N PRO A 668 -19.27 9.12 0.82
CA PRO A 668 -18.51 8.14 0.05
C PRO A 668 -19.41 7.08 -0.59
N ILE A 669 -20.45 6.62 0.11
CA ILE A 669 -21.40 5.62 -0.42
C ILE A 669 -22.06 6.13 -1.71
N ILE A 670 -22.58 7.36 -1.69
CA ILE A 670 -23.22 7.98 -2.84
C ILE A 670 -22.21 8.15 -3.99
N MET A 671 -21.00 8.61 -3.68
CA MET A 671 -19.96 8.83 -4.69
C MET A 671 -19.57 7.53 -5.39
N ILE A 672 -19.34 6.46 -4.63
CA ILE A 672 -19.01 5.13 -5.17
C ILE A 672 -20.11 4.65 -6.10
N LEU A 673 -21.35 4.57 -5.61
CA LEU A 673 -22.46 4.01 -6.38
C LEU A 673 -22.81 4.87 -7.61
N ALA A 674 -22.77 6.21 -7.48
CA ALA A 674 -23.07 7.12 -8.58
C ALA A 674 -22.02 7.06 -9.68
N PHE A 675 -20.73 7.09 -9.34
CA PHE A 675 -19.66 7.06 -10.35
C PHE A 675 -19.46 5.67 -10.95
N THR A 676 -19.61 4.59 -10.18
CA THR A 676 -19.64 3.23 -10.75
C THR A 676 -20.81 3.08 -11.72
N SER A 677 -22.01 3.55 -11.36
CA SER A 677 -23.17 3.56 -12.26
C SER A 677 -22.90 4.36 -13.55
N LEU A 678 -22.33 5.56 -13.42
CA LEU A 678 -21.97 6.39 -14.57
C LEU A 678 -20.96 5.71 -15.49
N ALA A 679 -19.93 5.09 -14.94
CA ALA A 679 -18.91 4.40 -15.72
C ALA A 679 -19.44 3.16 -16.43
N VAL A 680 -20.27 2.36 -15.75
CA VAL A 680 -20.91 1.19 -16.35
C VAL A 680 -21.92 1.57 -17.43
N LEU A 681 -22.55 2.75 -17.37
CA LEU A 681 -23.54 3.20 -18.36
C LEU A 681 -22.95 3.98 -19.54
N THR A 682 -21.66 4.30 -19.53
CA THR A 682 -21.04 5.14 -20.56
C THR A 682 -19.95 4.38 -21.34
N PRO A 683 -19.84 4.56 -22.66
CA PRO A 683 -18.76 3.96 -23.44
C PRO A 683 -17.37 4.36 -22.94
N ALA A 684 -17.22 5.60 -22.49
CA ALA A 684 -15.95 6.11 -21.95
C ALA A 684 -15.52 5.42 -20.65
N GLY A 685 -16.47 5.04 -19.78
CA GLY A 685 -16.17 4.27 -18.58
C GLY A 685 -15.88 2.80 -18.88
N GLN A 686 -16.61 2.19 -19.81
CA GLN A 686 -16.39 0.79 -20.20
C GLN A 686 -15.08 0.57 -20.98
N ALA A 687 -14.59 1.58 -21.70
CA ALA A 687 -13.43 1.45 -22.58
C ALA A 687 -12.12 1.05 -21.88
N GLY A 688 -12.00 1.29 -20.57
CA GLY A 688 -10.81 0.95 -19.79
C GLY A 688 -10.82 -0.45 -19.19
N VAL A 689 -11.94 -1.17 -19.22
CA VAL A 689 -12.10 -2.49 -18.56
C VAL A 689 -11.23 -3.54 -19.24
N ALA A 690 -10.43 -4.28 -18.46
CA ALA A 690 -9.53 -5.29 -18.99
C ALA A 690 -10.10 -6.71 -18.88
N ASN A 691 -10.63 -7.07 -17.72
CA ASN A 691 -11.19 -8.39 -17.48
C ASN A 691 -12.67 -8.49 -17.91
N PRO A 692 -13.10 -9.59 -18.55
CA PRO A 692 -14.50 -9.77 -18.94
C PRO A 692 -15.41 -10.12 -17.75
N GLY A 693 -16.72 -10.00 -17.96
CA GLY A 693 -17.74 -10.51 -17.02
C GLY A 693 -17.81 -9.74 -15.69
N PRO A 694 -18.21 -10.41 -14.59
CA PRO A 694 -18.33 -9.78 -13.27
C PRO A 694 -17.03 -9.18 -12.73
N HIS A 695 -15.87 -9.68 -13.18
CA HIS A 695 -14.57 -9.16 -12.79
C HIS A 695 -14.35 -7.74 -13.34
N GLY A 696 -14.70 -7.48 -14.60
CA GLY A 696 -14.64 -6.14 -15.18
C GLY A 696 -15.57 -5.12 -14.52
N PHE A 697 -16.72 -5.56 -14.00
CA PHE A 697 -17.53 -4.70 -13.12
C PHE A 697 -16.81 -4.40 -11.80
N SER A 698 -16.13 -5.40 -11.23
CA SER A 698 -15.35 -5.27 -10.00
C SER A 698 -14.18 -4.30 -10.17
N GLU A 699 -13.50 -4.29 -11.31
CA GLU A 699 -12.47 -3.30 -11.66
C GLU A 699 -12.99 -1.85 -11.53
N ILE A 700 -14.15 -1.55 -12.15
CA ILE A 700 -14.78 -0.23 -12.09
C ILE A 700 -15.21 0.09 -10.65
N LEU A 701 -15.87 -0.85 -9.97
CA LEU A 701 -16.31 -0.67 -8.59
C LEU A 701 -15.13 -0.41 -7.65
N TYR A 702 -14.02 -1.13 -7.83
CA TYR A 702 -12.79 -0.98 -7.05
C TYR A 702 -12.18 0.41 -7.25
N ALA A 703 -12.05 0.87 -8.49
CA ALA A 703 -11.49 2.18 -8.80
C ALA A 703 -12.25 3.32 -8.08
N TYR A 704 -13.58 3.33 -8.14
CA TYR A 704 -14.37 4.37 -7.46
C TYR A 704 -14.49 4.18 -5.96
N THR A 705 -14.46 2.93 -5.48
CA THR A 705 -14.36 2.62 -4.04
C THR A 705 -13.09 3.21 -3.46
N SER A 706 -11.94 2.85 -4.03
CA SER A 706 -10.62 3.34 -3.63
C SER A 706 -10.51 4.86 -3.73
N ALA A 707 -10.92 5.45 -4.85
CA ALA A 707 -10.86 6.90 -5.05
C ALA A 707 -11.75 7.66 -4.05
N SER A 708 -12.98 7.21 -3.81
CA SER A 708 -13.93 7.92 -2.93
C SER A 708 -13.59 7.77 -1.44
N GLN A 709 -12.91 6.68 -1.06
CA GLN A 709 -12.45 6.43 0.30
C GLN A 709 -11.02 6.93 0.56
N ASN A 710 -10.36 7.48 -0.46
CA ASN A 710 -8.97 7.91 -0.42
C ASN A 710 -7.98 6.78 -0.10
N ASN A 711 -8.26 5.55 -0.56
CA ASN A 711 -7.37 4.41 -0.35
C ASN A 711 -6.12 4.47 -1.23
N GLY A 712 -6.30 4.53 -2.55
CA GLY A 712 -5.20 4.59 -3.52
C GLY A 712 -4.92 3.29 -4.27
N SER A 713 -5.26 2.14 -3.68
CA SER A 713 -5.07 0.86 -4.35
C SER A 713 -5.94 0.77 -5.60
N ALA A 714 -5.50 -0.05 -6.55
CA ALA A 714 -6.25 -0.35 -7.76
C ALA A 714 -6.15 -1.85 -8.06
N PHE A 715 -7.16 -2.35 -8.75
CA PHE A 715 -7.06 -3.64 -9.45
C PHE A 715 -5.98 -3.58 -10.56
N ALA A 716 -5.74 -2.39 -11.11
CA ALA A 716 -4.67 -2.06 -12.06
C ALA A 716 -4.83 -2.62 -13.48
N GLY A 717 -5.75 -3.56 -13.75
CA GLY A 717 -6.18 -3.92 -15.10
C GLY A 717 -7.00 -2.81 -15.76
N LEU A 718 -7.82 -2.09 -14.99
CA LEU A 718 -8.56 -0.92 -15.49
C LEU A 718 -7.61 0.17 -16.01
N ASN A 719 -7.63 0.43 -17.32
CA ASN A 719 -6.91 1.57 -17.88
C ASN A 719 -7.65 2.88 -17.55
N ALA A 720 -7.22 3.51 -16.47
CA ALA A 720 -7.79 4.75 -15.97
C ALA A 720 -7.12 6.02 -16.52
N ASN A 721 -6.13 5.91 -17.42
CA ASN A 721 -5.51 7.07 -18.05
C ASN A 721 -6.34 7.59 -19.23
N SER A 722 -7.57 7.99 -18.92
CA SER A 722 -8.48 8.61 -19.88
C SER A 722 -9.06 9.88 -19.26
N LEU A 723 -9.45 10.83 -20.10
CA LEU A 723 -10.07 12.07 -19.64
C LEU A 723 -11.28 11.81 -18.72
N PHE A 724 -12.07 10.77 -19.01
CA PHE A 724 -13.20 10.37 -18.18
C PHE A 724 -12.75 9.99 -16.78
N TYR A 725 -11.87 8.99 -16.64
CA TYR A 725 -11.43 8.50 -15.34
C TYR A 725 -10.57 9.52 -14.59
N ASN A 726 -9.68 10.24 -15.29
CA ASN A 726 -8.86 11.29 -14.68
C ASN A 726 -9.73 12.35 -13.99
N LEU A 727 -10.81 12.81 -14.61
CA LEU A 727 -11.70 13.81 -14.03
C LEU A 727 -12.64 13.24 -12.95
N THR A 728 -13.30 12.11 -13.21
CA THR A 728 -14.28 11.56 -12.27
C THR A 728 -13.62 11.05 -10.98
N THR A 729 -12.47 10.40 -11.07
CA THR A 729 -11.73 9.94 -9.88
C THR A 729 -11.13 11.12 -9.12
N ALA A 730 -10.66 12.19 -9.79
CA ALA A 730 -10.23 13.42 -9.12
C ALA A 730 -11.37 14.05 -8.31
N ILE A 731 -12.58 14.12 -8.88
CA ILE A 731 -13.76 14.62 -8.16
C ILE A 731 -14.10 13.71 -6.98
N ALA A 732 -14.06 12.39 -7.18
CA ALA A 732 -14.31 11.41 -6.13
C ALA A 732 -13.35 11.57 -4.94
N MET A 733 -12.05 11.64 -5.21
CA MET A 733 -11.01 11.83 -4.19
C MET A 733 -11.17 13.16 -3.46
N PHE A 734 -11.39 14.25 -4.19
CA PHE A 734 -11.50 15.58 -3.60
C PHE A 734 -12.69 15.70 -2.64
N ILE A 735 -13.87 15.23 -3.06
CA ILE A 735 -15.08 15.25 -2.24
C ILE A 735 -14.95 14.25 -1.08
N GLY A 736 -14.47 13.04 -1.35
CA GLY A 736 -14.22 11.99 -0.36
C GLY A 736 -13.29 12.44 0.77
N ARG A 737 -12.36 13.35 0.50
CA ARG A 737 -11.47 13.90 1.52
C ARG A 737 -12.02 15.16 2.20
N TYR A 738 -12.23 16.22 1.43
CA TYR A 738 -12.39 17.56 2.03
C TYR A 738 -13.81 17.84 2.51
N ALA A 739 -14.84 17.24 1.89
CA ALA A 739 -16.20 17.34 2.43
C ALA A 739 -16.28 16.66 3.80
N ILE A 740 -15.66 15.49 3.94
CA ILE A 740 -15.58 14.71 5.18
C ILE A 740 -14.79 15.48 6.25
N ILE A 741 -13.62 16.07 5.90
CA ILE A 741 -12.85 16.90 6.83
C ILE A 741 -13.67 18.10 7.33
N ILE A 742 -14.31 18.85 6.43
CA ILE A 742 -15.08 20.05 6.80
C ILE A 742 -16.24 19.68 7.74
N LEU A 743 -16.97 18.61 7.42
CA LEU A 743 -18.07 18.12 8.25
C LEU A 743 -17.58 17.58 9.60
N THR A 744 -16.43 16.92 9.63
CA THR A 744 -15.79 16.45 10.87
C THR A 744 -15.39 17.63 11.77
N LEU A 745 -14.85 18.70 11.19
CA LEU A 745 -14.55 19.93 11.92
C LEU A 745 -15.83 20.63 12.41
N ALA A 746 -16.90 20.65 11.61
CA ALA A 746 -18.19 21.18 12.04
C ALA A 746 -18.78 20.40 13.22
N LEU A 747 -18.68 19.06 13.18
CA LEU A 747 -19.05 18.17 14.28
C LEU A 747 -18.21 18.46 15.54
N ALA A 748 -16.90 18.60 15.39
CA ALA A 748 -15.98 18.99 16.46
C ALA A 748 -16.37 20.36 17.07
N GLY A 749 -16.71 21.33 16.23
CA GLY A 749 -17.20 22.65 16.62
C GLY A 749 -18.50 22.61 17.44
N SER A 750 -19.41 21.68 17.12
CA SER A 750 -20.62 21.45 17.90
C SER A 750 -20.29 20.83 19.27
N LEU A 751 -19.48 19.78 19.27
CA LEU A 751 -19.13 19.02 20.47
C LEU A 751 -18.31 19.82 21.49
N VAL A 752 -17.38 20.66 21.05
CA VAL A 752 -16.46 21.38 21.96
C VAL A 752 -17.19 22.33 22.93
N THR A 753 -18.33 22.88 22.50
CA THR A 753 -19.15 23.81 23.29
C THR A 753 -19.95 23.09 24.40
N LYS A 754 -20.16 21.77 24.27
CA LYS A 754 -20.98 21.00 25.20
C LYS A 754 -20.33 20.83 26.57
N LYS A 755 -21.18 20.81 27.59
CA LYS A 755 -20.81 20.46 28.97
C LYS A 755 -20.61 18.95 29.10
N ILE A 756 -19.73 18.55 30.01
CA ILE A 756 -19.55 17.14 30.39
C ILE A 756 -20.55 16.83 31.52
N VAL A 757 -21.37 15.79 31.30
CA VAL A 757 -22.32 15.25 32.27
C VAL A 757 -21.64 14.12 33.05
N PRO A 758 -21.78 14.06 34.39
CA PRO A 758 -21.28 12.93 35.18
C PRO A 758 -21.98 11.61 34.80
N PRO A 759 -21.28 10.46 34.89
CA PRO A 759 -21.91 9.17 34.66
C PRO A 759 -23.09 8.93 35.60
N SER A 760 -24.19 8.42 35.05
CA SER A 760 -25.39 7.98 35.76
C SER A 760 -25.58 6.46 35.62
N GLU A 761 -26.55 5.88 36.33
CA GLU A 761 -26.93 4.47 36.13
C GLU A 761 -27.35 4.15 34.69
N GLY A 762 -27.89 5.14 33.97
CA GLY A 762 -28.30 5.02 32.57
C GLY A 762 -27.19 5.27 31.55
N THR A 763 -25.96 5.60 31.98
CA THR A 763 -24.85 5.90 31.07
C THR A 763 -24.26 4.59 30.52
N LEU A 764 -24.33 4.42 29.20
CA LEU A 764 -23.78 3.26 28.50
C LEU A 764 -22.25 3.23 28.58
N ARG A 765 -21.69 2.06 28.88
CA ARG A 765 -20.25 1.87 29.05
C ARG A 765 -19.54 1.66 27.70
N ASP A 766 -19.01 2.76 27.17
CA ASP A 766 -18.25 2.93 25.91
C ASP A 766 -16.93 2.15 25.72
N HIS A 767 -16.57 1.22 26.60
CA HIS A 767 -15.29 0.48 26.54
C HIS A 767 -15.39 -0.99 26.98
N ARG A 768 -16.59 -1.47 27.28
CA ARG A 768 -16.83 -2.87 27.68
C ARG A 768 -17.05 -3.74 26.44
N PRO A 769 -16.85 -5.07 26.54
CA PRO A 769 -17.04 -6.00 25.41
C PRO A 769 -18.37 -5.82 24.67
N LEU A 770 -19.47 -5.57 25.40
CA LEU A 770 -20.77 -5.31 24.78
C LEU A 770 -20.76 -4.14 23.79
N PHE A 771 -20.14 -3.01 24.16
CA PHE A 771 -20.05 -1.85 23.26
C PHE A 771 -19.09 -2.11 22.09
N ILE A 772 -17.99 -2.83 22.34
CA ILE A 772 -17.03 -3.20 21.30
C ILE A 772 -17.72 -4.04 20.22
N LEU A 773 -18.43 -5.10 20.63
CA LEU A 773 -19.18 -5.97 19.72
C LEU A 773 -20.31 -5.20 19.02
N TRP A 774 -20.98 -4.30 19.72
CA TRP A 774 -22.02 -3.45 19.14
C TRP A 774 -21.47 -2.50 18.06
N LEU A 775 -20.32 -1.87 18.31
CA LEU A 775 -19.64 -1.01 17.35
C LEU A 775 -19.25 -1.80 16.09
N VAL A 776 -18.64 -2.97 16.28
CA VAL A 776 -18.30 -3.89 15.17
C VAL A 776 -19.55 -4.24 14.36
N PHE A 777 -20.64 -4.63 15.03
CA PHE A 777 -21.89 -4.95 14.39
C PHE A 777 -22.47 -3.79 13.56
N VAL A 778 -22.48 -2.57 14.11
CA VAL A 778 -22.97 -1.38 13.40
C VAL A 778 -22.13 -1.07 12.16
N ILE A 779 -20.80 -1.15 12.25
CA ILE A 779 -19.89 -0.94 11.12
C ILE A 779 -20.18 -1.96 10.01
N LEU A 780 -20.24 -3.25 10.37
CA LEU A 780 -20.47 -4.33 9.40
C LEU A 780 -21.84 -4.23 8.73
N ILE A 781 -22.89 -3.89 9.47
CA ILE A 781 -24.24 -3.72 8.89
C ILE A 781 -24.30 -2.54 7.92
N VAL A 782 -23.73 -1.40 8.29
CA VAL A 782 -23.76 -0.22 7.43
C VAL A 782 -22.99 -0.49 6.14
N GLY A 783 -21.81 -1.10 6.21
CA GLY A 783 -21.04 -1.49 5.02
C GLY A 783 -21.78 -2.53 4.19
N ALA A 784 -22.21 -3.64 4.79
CA ALA A 784 -22.86 -4.74 4.08
C ALA A 784 -24.15 -4.29 3.40
N LEU A 785 -25.07 -3.62 4.11
CA LEU A 785 -26.35 -3.22 3.53
C LEU A 785 -26.22 -2.16 2.43
N SER A 786 -25.15 -1.36 2.45
CA SER A 786 -24.93 -0.32 1.43
C SER A 786 -24.41 -0.89 0.12
N PHE A 787 -23.60 -1.96 0.16
CA PHE A 787 -22.85 -2.45 -0.99
C PHE A 787 -23.14 -3.90 -1.39
N LEU A 788 -23.91 -4.67 -0.60
CA LEU A 788 -24.24 -6.05 -0.92
C LEU A 788 -24.79 -6.24 -2.35
N PRO A 789 -25.69 -5.37 -2.88
CA PRO A 789 -26.13 -5.51 -4.27
C PRO A 789 -25.00 -5.35 -5.29
N ALA A 790 -24.07 -4.41 -5.08
CA ALA A 790 -22.93 -4.22 -5.97
C ALA A 790 -21.94 -5.40 -5.86
N LEU A 791 -21.60 -5.83 -4.64
CA LEU A 791 -20.74 -6.99 -4.40
C LEU A 791 -21.33 -8.28 -4.98
N SER A 792 -22.66 -8.40 -4.99
CA SER A 792 -23.38 -9.52 -5.60
C SER A 792 -23.18 -9.61 -7.11
N LEU A 793 -23.04 -8.47 -7.79
CA LEU A 793 -22.85 -8.37 -9.25
C LEU A 793 -21.38 -8.49 -9.69
N GLY A 794 -20.44 -8.34 -8.76
CA GLY A 794 -19.01 -8.45 -9.01
C GLY A 794 -18.41 -9.73 -8.42
N PRO A 795 -17.66 -9.66 -7.30
CA PRO A 795 -16.87 -10.78 -6.77
C PRO A 795 -17.73 -12.00 -6.38
N VAL A 796 -18.96 -11.80 -5.88
CA VAL A 796 -19.84 -12.93 -5.51
C VAL A 796 -20.33 -13.67 -6.76
N ALA A 797 -20.73 -12.94 -7.81
CA ALA A 797 -21.13 -13.53 -9.08
C ALA A 797 -19.97 -14.27 -9.74
N GLU A 798 -18.76 -13.73 -9.67
CA GLU A 798 -17.55 -14.40 -10.14
C GLU A 798 -17.29 -15.72 -9.39
N TYR A 799 -17.30 -15.69 -8.05
CA TYR A 799 -17.12 -16.89 -7.22
C TYR A 799 -18.18 -17.96 -7.50
N MET A 800 -19.46 -17.56 -7.60
CA MET A 800 -20.56 -18.47 -7.94
C MET A 800 -20.42 -19.05 -9.35
N GLY A 801 -19.85 -18.29 -10.30
CA GLY A 801 -19.50 -18.79 -11.62
C GLY A 801 -18.50 -19.96 -11.56
N MET A 802 -17.48 -19.84 -10.70
CA MET A 802 -16.51 -20.92 -10.46
C MET A 802 -17.16 -22.17 -9.84
N VAL A 803 -18.02 -21.97 -8.83
CA VAL A 803 -18.76 -23.07 -8.17
C VAL A 803 -19.68 -23.77 -9.16
N ALA A 804 -20.49 -23.02 -9.92
CA ALA A 804 -21.44 -23.56 -10.88
C ALA A 804 -20.77 -24.28 -12.05
N GLY A 805 -19.55 -23.87 -12.42
CA GLY A 805 -18.70 -24.56 -13.40
C GLY A 805 -18.10 -25.88 -12.88
N GLY A 806 -18.37 -26.27 -11.63
CA GLY A 806 -17.79 -27.46 -10.99
C GLY A 806 -16.31 -27.31 -10.63
N LEU A 807 -15.77 -26.09 -10.67
CA LEU A 807 -14.35 -25.80 -10.41
C LEU A 807 -14.07 -25.66 -8.90
N VAL A 808 -15.09 -25.34 -8.09
CA VAL A 808 -14.97 -25.24 -6.62
C VAL A 808 -15.99 -26.18 -5.98
N HIS A 809 -15.51 -27.16 -5.20
CA HIS A 809 -16.38 -27.96 -4.35
C HIS A 809 -16.67 -27.20 -3.06
N VAL A 810 -17.93 -26.82 -2.84
CA VAL A 810 -18.39 -26.32 -1.55
C VAL A 810 -18.35 -27.50 -0.58
N ILE A 811 -17.37 -27.51 0.33
CA ILE A 811 -17.31 -28.47 1.45
C ILE A 811 -18.22 -27.97 2.59
#